data_AF-A0A399R2K3-F1
#
_entry.id   AF-A0A399R2K3-F1
#
_cell.length_a   1.000
_cell.length_b   1.000
_cell.length_c   1.000
_cell.angle_alpha   90.00
_cell.angle_beta   90.00
_cell.angle_gamma   90.00
#
_symmetry.space_group_name_H-M   'P 1'
#
loop_
_entity.id
_entity.type
_entity.pdbx_description
1 polymer ?
#
loop_
_entity_poly.entity_id
_entity_poly.type
_entity_poly.pdbx_seq_one_letter_code
_entity_poly.pdbx_strand_id
1 'polypeptide(L)'
;MTTMAQPQKENKAATAKTSTADRRAPYLLRGESPEPDIQSLFQLLATLRDTQARIELSGLIRTRLRSVFPAGSGKTGTAPLKNGLSFDVDLGDLFGAEFYLGNMNETDVLNALTATLPDNANTVDVGANFGLFGVHAGHVAQKGKVVALEPLPSAFELLEKNIAQNGLNDRIEAVNAAVSERGGKAKFFVATDGAFSGLRDTGRSPVLDTVTVAKVALDRCAPVKALDRIDFLKIDTEGHENQVLAGARKTLERARTALVMLEYSHKNLTAETRDSLLAELEPLLDAGFEAHLYDGSQKLVKLKTAGDIPPETSGTVFLAGEDCAWAKDFFSALVNEVDATRPSASDESSVLILREFTKIRNQVADVERLQAAFPSTGGAAPISKRVLNEVARLQTEIERAETYRNALQGHYDKADAERNRLRQQTSDLKEALTEQKERMQAFQKLSDSLQEKLDARDSEHRQKIADVRSSLDRQHERAEELKKSLLESMSAQNDLQAELASVNERLTASKKEYASTKSRLVNVEAQVSDLDTKLEKARSDRDSLNERVEAFRNLSADLQQKLEAAKAGQESARRDFDLLLSKEKSAHDQTRVRLESDLEKEKTAHAKTHQDLKQILSEERNAHKGTRAELTKEKEAHEKTHRDLKYIISEERNALKREKAAHEKTHRDLKAILSEERNAHKETRKHLEVSRQLRADQRRELDEAATRQAALEAEIAALAAEKQALQTEINEKRALVRVIQQREALHEIGLGKHLRQRR
;
A
#
# COMPACT_ATOMS: atom_id res chain seq x y z
N MET A 1 90.78 45.69 -3.88
CA MET A 1 90.55 44.23 -4.04
C MET A 1 89.34 43.81 -3.21
N THR A 2 88.12 43.98 -3.74
CA THR A 2 86.92 43.22 -3.33
C THR A 2 85.75 43.69 -4.21
N THR A 3 85.23 42.80 -5.05
CA THR A 3 83.87 42.89 -5.57
C THR A 3 83.37 41.47 -5.80
N MET A 4 82.30 41.13 -5.08
CA MET A 4 81.64 39.84 -5.11
C MET A 4 80.91 39.65 -6.44
N ALA A 5 81.13 38.50 -7.09
CA ALA A 5 80.30 37.98 -8.16
C ALA A 5 79.35 36.91 -7.58
N GLN A 6 78.05 37.09 -7.82
CA GLN A 6 76.99 36.16 -7.43
C GLN A 6 76.99 34.91 -8.34
N PRO A 7 76.58 33.73 -7.84
CA PRO A 7 76.44 32.51 -8.62
C PRO A 7 75.11 32.46 -9.38
N GLN A 8 75.15 31.82 -10.55
CA GLN A 8 74.06 31.58 -11.49
C GLN A 8 72.87 30.87 -10.82
N LYS A 9 71.66 31.41 -11.04
CA LYS A 9 70.38 30.79 -10.64
C LYS A 9 70.04 29.62 -11.55
N GLU A 10 69.84 28.47 -10.93
CA GLU A 10 69.13 27.30 -11.47
C GLU A 10 67.71 27.69 -11.89
N ASN A 11 67.31 27.29 -13.09
CA ASN A 11 65.94 27.37 -13.59
C ASN A 11 65.07 26.36 -12.82
N LYS A 12 64.32 26.85 -11.83
CA LYS A 12 63.19 26.12 -11.24
C LYS A 12 62.07 26.02 -12.28
N ALA A 13 61.77 24.78 -12.68
CA ALA A 13 60.60 24.43 -13.48
C ALA A 13 59.32 24.96 -12.79
N ALA A 14 58.53 25.70 -13.55
CA ALA A 14 57.26 26.25 -13.11
C ALA A 14 56.23 25.12 -12.95
N THR A 15 55.78 24.88 -11.72
CA THR A 15 54.59 24.08 -11.41
C THR A 15 53.35 24.79 -11.96
N ALA A 16 52.86 24.31 -13.10
CA ALA A 16 51.59 24.76 -13.68
C ALA A 16 50.42 24.30 -12.77
N LYS A 17 49.69 25.26 -12.20
CA LYS A 17 48.40 25.01 -11.55
C LYS A 17 47.39 24.58 -12.63
N THR A 18 47.06 23.29 -12.67
CA THR A 18 46.02 22.74 -13.55
C THR A 18 44.63 23.09 -13.02
N SER A 19 43.76 23.54 -13.93
CA SER A 19 42.33 23.75 -13.67
C SER A 19 41.70 22.49 -13.07
N THR A 20 40.79 22.65 -12.10
CA THR A 20 40.02 21.57 -11.46
C THR A 20 39.11 20.89 -12.49
N ALA A 21 39.68 20.02 -13.33
CA ALA A 21 38.92 19.13 -14.20
C ALA A 21 38.15 18.14 -13.32
N ASP A 22 36.93 17.81 -13.73
CA ASP A 22 36.18 16.72 -13.12
C ASP A 22 36.93 15.40 -13.38
N ARG A 23 37.50 14.83 -12.32
CA ARG A 23 38.31 13.60 -12.36
C ARG A 23 37.51 12.39 -12.79
N ARG A 24 36.18 12.48 -12.73
CA ARG A 24 35.25 11.45 -13.20
C ARG A 24 34.58 11.82 -14.53
N ALA A 25 35.06 12.86 -15.22
CA ALA A 25 34.62 13.13 -16.58
C ALA A 25 34.92 11.93 -17.50
N PRO A 26 34.16 11.75 -18.59
CA PRO A 26 34.37 10.64 -19.52
C PRO A 26 35.79 10.59 -20.07
N TYR A 27 36.30 9.37 -20.23
CA TYR A 27 37.57 9.06 -20.85
C TYR A 27 37.51 9.36 -22.35
N LEU A 28 37.87 10.59 -22.71
CA LEU A 28 37.85 11.13 -24.07
C LEU A 28 38.99 12.13 -24.23
N LEU A 29 39.54 12.23 -25.44
CA LEU A 29 40.50 13.28 -25.76
C LEU A 29 39.93 14.68 -25.52
N ARG A 30 40.78 15.57 -25.03
CA ARG A 30 40.51 16.98 -24.89
C ARG A 30 41.02 17.72 -26.14
N GLY A 31 40.09 18.25 -26.93
CA GLY A 31 40.40 18.95 -28.18
C GLY A 31 40.13 18.07 -29.40
N GLU A 32 40.49 18.57 -30.58
CA GLU A 32 40.40 17.83 -31.84
C GLU A 32 41.61 16.90 -31.99
N SER A 33 41.43 15.78 -32.69
CA SER A 33 42.54 14.90 -33.04
C SER A 33 43.55 15.64 -33.92
N PRO A 34 44.86 15.41 -33.74
CA PRO A 34 45.88 16.01 -34.59
C PRO A 34 45.82 15.49 -36.04
N GLU A 35 45.17 14.35 -36.30
CA GLU A 35 44.90 13.81 -37.64
C GLU A 35 43.39 13.52 -37.79
N PRO A 36 42.55 14.56 -38.00
CA PRO A 36 41.10 14.43 -37.99
C PRO A 36 40.57 13.52 -39.11
N ASP A 37 41.29 13.42 -40.24
CA ASP A 37 40.94 12.52 -41.33
C ASP A 37 41.08 11.05 -40.93
N ILE A 38 42.16 10.70 -40.22
CA ILE A 38 42.38 9.33 -39.73
C ILE A 38 41.37 9.02 -38.61
N GLN A 39 41.09 9.98 -37.73
CA GLN A 39 40.04 9.85 -36.72
C GLN A 39 38.66 9.58 -37.36
N SER A 40 38.34 10.26 -38.46
CA SER A 40 37.09 10.05 -39.20
C SER A 40 37.00 8.64 -39.79
N LEU A 41 38.13 8.05 -40.20
CA LEU A 41 38.17 6.65 -40.64
C LEU A 41 37.93 5.67 -39.49
N PHE A 42 38.43 5.95 -38.29
CA PHE A 42 38.09 5.15 -37.09
C PHE A 42 36.59 5.23 -36.75
N GLN A 43 36.00 6.43 -36.84
CA GLN A 43 34.56 6.61 -36.65
C GLN A 43 33.75 5.85 -37.71
N LEU A 44 34.18 5.87 -38.97
CA LEU A 44 33.57 5.07 -40.03
C LEU A 44 33.70 3.57 -39.72
N LEU A 45 34.89 3.10 -39.33
CA LEU A 45 35.12 1.71 -38.95
C LEU A 45 34.18 1.25 -37.83
N ALA A 46 33.89 2.10 -36.85
CA ALA A 46 32.95 1.81 -35.77
C ALA A 46 31.49 1.60 -36.24
N THR A 47 31.08 2.22 -37.36
CA THR A 47 29.70 2.09 -37.88
C THR A 47 29.47 0.86 -38.77
N LEU A 48 30.55 0.23 -39.26
CA LEU A 48 30.44 -0.90 -40.18
C LEU A 48 30.03 -2.19 -39.46
N ARG A 49 29.01 -2.86 -40.01
CA ARG A 49 28.56 -4.19 -39.57
C ARG A 49 29.15 -5.35 -40.39
N ASP A 50 29.54 -5.07 -41.64
CA ASP A 50 30.12 -6.09 -42.52
C ASP A 50 31.55 -6.43 -42.09
N THR A 51 31.79 -7.68 -41.72
CA THR A 51 33.08 -8.15 -41.21
C THR A 51 34.21 -7.95 -42.21
N GLN A 52 33.96 -8.19 -43.50
CA GLN A 52 35.00 -8.09 -44.52
C GLN A 52 35.41 -6.62 -44.76
N ALA A 53 34.43 -5.72 -44.87
CA ALA A 53 34.67 -4.28 -44.99
C ALA A 53 35.41 -3.72 -43.77
N ARG A 54 35.10 -4.20 -42.56
CA ARG A 54 35.84 -3.84 -41.34
C ARG A 54 37.31 -4.26 -41.41
N ILE A 55 37.59 -5.49 -41.84
CA ILE A 55 38.97 -6.00 -41.99
C ILE A 55 39.74 -5.14 -42.98
N GLU A 56 39.14 -4.83 -44.13
CA GLU A 56 39.78 -4.03 -45.18
C GLU A 56 40.05 -2.59 -44.73
N LEU A 57 39.06 -1.93 -44.13
CA LEU A 57 39.21 -0.56 -43.64
C LEU A 57 40.21 -0.49 -42.47
N SER A 58 40.18 -1.45 -41.54
CA SER A 58 41.17 -1.55 -40.47
C SER A 58 42.59 -1.71 -41.03
N GLY A 59 42.77 -2.54 -42.07
CA GLY A 59 44.05 -2.68 -42.77
C GLY A 59 44.51 -1.38 -43.43
N LEU A 60 43.59 -0.63 -44.03
CA LEU A 60 43.89 0.67 -44.64
C LEU A 60 44.32 1.71 -43.59
N ILE A 61 43.57 1.80 -42.48
CA ILE A 61 43.88 2.73 -41.38
C ILE A 61 45.25 2.40 -40.80
N ARG A 62 45.54 1.13 -40.51
CA ARG A 62 46.86 0.69 -40.01
C ARG A 62 47.99 1.00 -41.00
N THR A 63 47.77 0.79 -42.29
CA THR A 63 48.75 1.16 -43.33
C THR A 63 49.01 2.65 -43.33
N ARG A 64 47.96 3.46 -43.20
CA ARG A 64 48.08 4.92 -43.13
C ARG A 64 48.79 5.36 -41.85
N LEU A 65 48.45 4.79 -40.70
CA LEU A 65 49.13 5.03 -39.43
C LEU A 65 50.63 4.75 -39.55
N ARG A 66 51.03 3.61 -40.15
CA ARG A 66 52.45 3.28 -40.37
C ARG A 66 53.16 4.23 -41.32
N SER A 67 52.44 4.85 -42.26
CA SER A 67 52.99 5.88 -43.14
C SER A 67 53.24 7.20 -42.42
N VAL A 68 52.41 7.57 -41.43
CA VAL A 68 52.52 8.83 -40.67
C VAL A 68 53.47 8.66 -39.48
N PHE A 69 53.34 7.53 -38.78
CA PHE A 69 54.14 7.12 -37.63
C PHE A 69 54.80 5.76 -37.91
N PRO A 70 56.00 5.76 -38.51
CA PRO A 70 56.75 4.54 -38.76
C PRO A 70 57.07 3.78 -37.47
N ALA A 71 57.04 2.44 -37.55
CA ALA A 71 57.41 1.56 -36.45
C ALA A 71 58.84 1.86 -35.98
N GLY A 72 59.06 1.89 -34.66
CA GLY A 72 60.38 2.17 -34.09
C GLY A 72 60.91 3.59 -34.33
N SER A 73 60.05 4.54 -34.70
CA SER A 73 60.47 5.94 -34.92
C SER A 73 60.96 6.66 -33.66
N GLY A 74 60.63 6.13 -32.47
CA GLY A 74 60.97 6.73 -31.18
C GLY A 74 60.26 8.07 -30.90
N LYS A 75 59.27 8.44 -31.73
CA LYS A 75 58.50 9.66 -31.56
C LYS A 75 57.41 9.44 -30.53
N THR A 76 57.33 10.31 -29.54
CA THR A 76 56.25 10.31 -28.56
C THR A 76 55.21 11.39 -28.88
N GLY A 77 53.93 11.11 -28.60
CA GLY A 77 52.84 12.08 -28.63
C GLY A 77 52.19 12.22 -27.26
N THR A 78 51.68 13.40 -26.94
CA THR A 78 50.96 13.67 -25.68
C THR A 78 49.47 13.81 -25.97
N ALA A 79 48.66 12.96 -25.35
CA ALA A 79 47.21 12.95 -25.46
C ALA A 79 46.56 13.42 -24.16
N PRO A 80 46.07 14.69 -24.10
CA PRO A 80 45.34 15.19 -22.95
C PRO A 80 43.90 14.68 -22.98
N LEU A 81 43.38 14.29 -21.81
CA LEU A 81 42.01 13.79 -21.64
C LEU A 81 41.10 14.82 -20.96
N LYS A 82 39.79 14.67 -21.15
CA LYS A 82 38.77 15.55 -20.54
C LYS A 82 38.72 15.46 -19.01
N ASN A 83 39.08 14.31 -18.45
CA ASN A 83 39.17 14.09 -17.00
C ASN A 83 40.42 14.70 -16.35
N GLY A 84 41.28 15.36 -17.15
CA GLY A 84 42.48 16.04 -16.66
C GLY A 84 43.72 15.17 -16.65
N LEU A 85 43.63 13.89 -17.03
CA LEU A 85 44.80 13.05 -17.28
C LEU A 85 45.50 13.46 -18.58
N SER A 86 46.78 13.19 -18.65
CA SER A 86 47.61 13.35 -19.84
C SER A 86 48.52 12.15 -20.01
N PHE A 87 48.55 11.56 -21.19
CA PHE A 87 49.38 10.39 -21.49
C PHE A 87 50.36 10.70 -22.61
N ASP A 88 51.63 10.45 -22.34
CA ASP A 88 52.65 10.32 -23.36
C ASP A 88 52.68 8.88 -23.85
N VAL A 89 52.62 8.73 -25.17
CA VAL A 89 52.56 7.43 -25.85
C VAL A 89 53.60 7.38 -26.95
N ASP A 90 54.14 6.19 -27.24
CA ASP A 90 54.99 5.97 -28.42
C ASP A 90 54.11 5.93 -29.67
N LEU A 91 54.38 6.83 -30.62
CA LEU A 91 53.66 6.87 -31.90
C LEU A 91 54.19 5.79 -32.86
N GLY A 92 55.39 5.26 -32.62
CA GLY A 92 55.89 4.08 -33.32
C GLY A 92 55.16 2.79 -32.93
N ASP A 93 54.45 2.79 -31.81
CA ASP A 93 53.51 1.75 -31.41
C ASP A 93 52.11 2.04 -31.99
N LEU A 94 51.44 1.04 -32.55
CA LEU A 94 50.11 1.26 -33.14
C LEU A 94 49.10 1.61 -32.05
N PHE A 95 49.14 0.94 -30.91
CA PHE A 95 48.22 1.23 -29.82
C PHE A 95 48.42 2.66 -29.28
N GLY A 96 49.66 3.08 -29.06
CA GLY A 96 49.98 4.47 -28.72
C GLY A 96 49.54 5.48 -29.78
N ALA A 97 49.78 5.21 -31.07
CA ALA A 97 49.33 6.09 -32.15
C ALA A 97 47.80 6.19 -32.26
N GLU A 98 47.09 5.07 -32.14
CA GLU A 98 45.62 5.02 -32.14
C GLU A 98 45.05 5.86 -30.98
N PHE A 99 45.60 5.67 -29.77
CA PHE A 99 45.24 6.45 -28.60
C PHE A 99 45.47 7.95 -28.82
N TYR A 100 46.64 8.33 -29.32
CA TYR A 100 46.99 9.73 -29.59
C TYR A 100 46.03 10.42 -30.57
N LEU A 101 45.51 9.66 -31.54
CA LEU A 101 44.53 10.16 -32.52
C LEU A 101 43.07 10.09 -32.04
N GLY A 102 42.82 9.52 -30.87
CA GLY A 102 41.50 9.45 -30.26
C GLY A 102 40.71 8.20 -30.61
N ASN A 103 41.35 7.16 -31.16
CA ASN A 103 40.80 5.82 -31.18
C ASN A 103 41.11 5.14 -29.85
N MET A 104 40.29 5.45 -28.86
CA MET A 104 40.50 5.08 -27.47
C MET A 104 39.90 3.68 -27.20
N ASN A 105 40.70 2.62 -27.37
CA ASN A 105 40.24 1.27 -27.03
C ASN A 105 39.89 1.18 -25.53
N GLU A 106 38.99 0.24 -25.19
CA GLU A 106 38.54 -0.02 -23.82
C GLU A 106 37.89 1.19 -23.11
N THR A 107 37.37 2.14 -23.89
CA THR A 107 36.65 3.32 -23.37
C THR A 107 35.48 2.94 -22.48
N ASP A 108 34.73 1.92 -22.87
CA ASP A 108 33.63 1.33 -22.12
C ASP A 108 34.07 0.82 -20.73
N VAL A 109 35.15 0.03 -20.68
CA VAL A 109 35.71 -0.50 -19.44
C VAL A 109 36.26 0.62 -18.57
N LEU A 110 37.01 1.57 -19.14
CA LEU A 110 37.60 2.68 -18.39
C LEU A 110 36.55 3.66 -17.87
N ASN A 111 35.48 3.95 -18.62
CA ASN A 111 34.36 4.75 -18.14
C ASN A 111 33.63 4.03 -17.00
N ALA A 112 33.37 2.73 -17.13
CA ALA A 112 32.78 1.92 -16.06
C ALA A 112 33.65 1.93 -14.79
N LEU A 113 34.97 1.77 -14.92
CA LEU A 113 35.92 1.91 -13.80
C LEU A 113 35.89 3.33 -13.21
N THR A 114 35.87 4.38 -14.05
CA THR A 114 35.79 5.79 -13.59
C THR A 114 34.57 6.02 -12.71
N ALA A 115 33.42 5.48 -13.12
CA ALA A 115 32.16 5.65 -12.43
C ALA A 115 32.08 4.86 -11.12
N THR A 116 32.75 3.71 -11.03
CA THR A 116 32.43 2.71 -9.99
C THR A 116 33.60 2.33 -9.08
N LEU A 117 34.85 2.57 -9.50
CA LEU A 117 36.02 2.22 -8.68
C LEU A 117 35.98 2.97 -7.34
N PRO A 118 36.08 2.27 -6.19
CA PRO A 118 36.08 2.89 -4.87
C PRO A 118 37.25 3.87 -4.69
N ASP A 119 37.02 4.97 -3.95
CA ASP A 119 38.05 6.00 -3.71
C ASP A 119 39.28 5.48 -2.94
N ASN A 120 39.11 4.39 -2.18
CA ASN A 120 40.16 3.71 -1.41
C ASN A 120 40.56 2.35 -2.01
N ALA A 121 40.32 2.15 -3.32
CA ALA A 121 40.64 0.91 -4.01
C ALA A 121 42.15 0.73 -4.20
N ASN A 122 42.67 -0.43 -3.80
CA ASN A 122 44.03 -0.85 -4.15
C ASN A 122 44.02 -1.61 -5.47
N THR A 123 44.87 -1.18 -6.41
CA THR A 123 44.93 -1.72 -7.77
C THR A 123 46.26 -2.40 -8.03
N VAL A 124 46.21 -3.53 -8.73
CA VAL A 124 47.39 -4.15 -9.34
C VAL A 124 47.17 -4.20 -10.85
N ASP A 125 48.06 -3.60 -11.61
CA ASP A 125 48.02 -3.55 -13.08
C ASP A 125 49.18 -4.37 -13.64
N VAL A 126 48.89 -5.58 -14.13
CA VAL A 126 49.88 -6.46 -14.76
C VAL A 126 49.86 -6.25 -16.27
N GLY A 127 51.03 -5.92 -16.84
CA GLY A 127 51.16 -5.49 -18.23
C GLY A 127 50.66 -4.05 -18.40
N ALA A 128 51.23 -3.14 -17.59
CA ALA A 128 50.74 -1.78 -17.50
C ALA A 128 50.98 -0.94 -18.78
N ASN A 129 51.90 -1.36 -19.65
CA ASN A 129 52.35 -0.61 -20.83
C ASN A 129 52.69 0.85 -20.44
N PHE A 130 52.19 1.86 -21.14
CA PHE A 130 52.38 3.28 -20.78
C PHE A 130 51.51 3.73 -19.59
N GLY A 131 50.78 2.83 -18.94
CA GLY A 131 50.07 3.06 -17.68
C GLY A 131 48.59 3.40 -17.81
N LEU A 132 47.93 3.00 -18.89
CA LEU A 132 46.54 3.37 -19.15
C LEU A 132 45.62 3.09 -17.95
N PHE A 133 45.59 1.85 -17.45
CA PHE A 133 44.75 1.48 -16.31
C PHE A 133 45.33 1.95 -14.98
N GLY A 134 46.63 1.73 -14.73
CA GLY A 134 47.27 2.09 -13.47
C GLY A 134 47.19 3.59 -13.14
N VAL A 135 47.51 4.46 -14.10
CA VAL A 135 47.42 5.92 -13.95
C VAL A 135 45.98 6.36 -13.75
N HIS A 136 45.06 5.78 -14.53
CA HIS A 136 43.63 6.08 -14.42
C HIS A 136 43.06 5.67 -13.05
N ALA A 137 43.38 4.47 -12.58
CA ALA A 137 42.98 4.00 -11.26
C ALA A 137 43.56 4.89 -10.14
N GLY A 138 44.84 5.28 -10.20
CA GLY A 138 45.45 6.15 -9.19
C GLY A 138 44.91 7.60 -9.20
N HIS A 139 44.36 8.03 -10.33
CA HIS A 139 43.66 9.32 -10.47
C HIS A 139 42.27 9.30 -9.84
N VAL A 140 41.51 8.21 -10.06
CA VAL A 140 40.15 8.04 -9.55
C VAL A 140 40.14 7.66 -8.06
N ALA A 141 40.97 6.71 -7.64
CA ALA A 141 41.06 6.21 -6.27
C ALA A 141 42.11 7.00 -5.45
N GLN A 142 41.70 8.14 -4.89
CA GLN A 142 42.65 9.10 -4.28
C GLN A 142 43.22 8.64 -2.94
N LYS A 143 42.54 7.69 -2.28
CA LYS A 143 42.96 7.09 -1.01
C LYS A 143 43.56 5.69 -1.19
N GLY A 144 43.55 5.18 -2.42
CA GLY A 144 44.10 3.88 -2.78
C GLY A 144 45.58 3.91 -3.14
N LYS A 145 46.14 2.71 -3.36
CA LYS A 145 47.49 2.51 -3.89
C LYS A 145 47.44 1.68 -5.17
N VAL A 146 48.37 1.93 -6.08
CA VAL A 146 48.47 1.18 -7.33
C VAL A 146 49.86 0.57 -7.44
N VAL A 147 49.94 -0.70 -7.80
CA VAL A 147 51.19 -1.34 -8.22
C VAL A 147 51.07 -1.67 -9.71
N ALA A 148 51.88 -1.01 -10.55
CA ALA A 148 51.88 -1.19 -11.99
C ALA A 148 53.13 -1.97 -12.42
N LEU A 149 52.96 -3.12 -13.05
CA LEU A 149 54.06 -3.99 -13.50
C LEU A 149 54.16 -3.96 -15.03
N GLU A 150 55.28 -3.47 -15.55
CA GLU A 150 55.55 -3.39 -16.98
C GLU A 150 56.95 -3.93 -17.30
N PRO A 151 57.09 -5.04 -18.05
CA PRO A 151 58.39 -5.65 -18.33
C PRO A 151 59.25 -4.91 -19.36
N LEU A 152 58.66 -4.30 -20.38
CA LEU A 152 59.40 -3.71 -21.48
C LEU A 152 60.01 -2.38 -21.04
N PRO A 153 61.35 -2.20 -21.05
CA PRO A 153 61.98 -1.00 -20.51
C PRO A 153 61.49 0.31 -21.14
N SER A 154 61.26 0.34 -22.47
CA SER A 154 60.76 1.54 -23.15
C SER A 154 59.32 1.91 -22.75
N ALA A 155 58.45 0.92 -22.55
CA ALA A 155 57.09 1.14 -22.06
C ALA A 155 57.10 1.54 -20.57
N PHE A 156 57.99 0.94 -19.78
CA PHE A 156 58.19 1.28 -18.38
C PHE A 156 58.64 2.74 -18.19
N GLU A 157 59.56 3.24 -19.02
CA GLU A 157 59.96 4.65 -19.02
C GLU A 157 58.77 5.59 -19.30
N LEU A 158 57.89 5.22 -20.25
CA LEU A 158 56.66 5.97 -20.52
C LEU A 158 55.68 5.91 -19.35
N LEU A 159 55.52 4.74 -18.72
CA LEU A 159 54.72 4.57 -17.50
C LEU A 159 55.19 5.51 -16.38
N GLU A 160 56.48 5.53 -16.06
CA GLU A 160 57.02 6.41 -15.03
C GLU A 160 56.81 7.89 -15.37
N LYS A 161 57.03 8.27 -16.63
CA LYS A 161 56.75 9.63 -17.11
C LYS A 161 55.28 10.00 -16.96
N ASN A 162 54.38 9.08 -17.29
CA ASN A 162 52.94 9.25 -17.18
C ASN A 162 52.47 9.36 -15.73
N ILE A 163 53.01 8.55 -14.82
CA ILE A 163 52.77 8.68 -13.37
C ILE A 163 53.22 10.06 -12.88
N ALA A 164 54.42 10.49 -13.28
CA ALA A 164 54.99 11.74 -12.81
C ALA A 164 54.24 12.98 -13.33
N GLN A 165 53.90 13.03 -14.62
CA GLN A 165 53.19 14.18 -15.20
C GLN A 165 51.77 14.35 -14.65
N ASN A 166 51.13 13.25 -14.23
CA ASN A 166 49.82 13.27 -13.59
C ASN A 166 49.90 13.49 -12.07
N GLY A 167 51.11 13.63 -11.51
CA GLY A 167 51.31 13.89 -10.08
C GLY A 167 50.90 12.73 -9.18
N LEU A 168 51.15 11.48 -9.61
CA LEU A 168 50.69 10.26 -8.93
C LEU A 168 51.82 9.42 -8.30
N ASN A 169 53.05 9.97 -8.22
CA ASN A 169 54.22 9.28 -7.66
C ASN A 169 54.05 8.84 -6.19
N ASP A 170 53.16 9.49 -5.44
CA ASP A 170 52.84 9.16 -4.05
C ASP A 170 51.86 7.98 -3.92
N ARG A 171 51.21 7.58 -5.02
CA ARG A 171 50.14 6.55 -5.04
C ARG A 171 50.47 5.35 -5.90
N ILE A 172 51.23 5.54 -6.97
CA ILE A 172 51.55 4.49 -7.94
C ILE A 172 53.02 4.10 -7.79
N GLU A 173 53.25 2.82 -7.51
CA GLU A 173 54.57 2.21 -7.55
C GLU A 173 54.71 1.38 -8.84
N ALA A 174 55.64 1.78 -9.71
CA ALA A 174 55.95 1.07 -10.94
C ALA A 174 57.04 0.02 -10.70
N VAL A 175 56.86 -1.19 -11.24
CA VAL A 175 57.82 -2.29 -11.14
C VAL A 175 58.21 -2.78 -12.53
N ASN A 176 59.48 -2.66 -12.90
CA ASN A 176 59.98 -3.12 -14.20
C ASN A 176 60.25 -4.63 -14.21
N ALA A 177 59.18 -5.43 -14.25
CA ALA A 177 59.27 -6.90 -14.30
C ALA A 177 58.03 -7.51 -14.95
N ALA A 178 58.21 -8.62 -15.66
CA ALA A 178 57.13 -9.46 -16.14
C ALA A 178 56.58 -10.31 -14.99
N VAL A 179 55.27 -10.58 -15.00
CA VAL A 179 54.66 -11.50 -14.04
C VAL A 179 54.57 -12.91 -14.64
N SER A 180 54.88 -13.93 -13.84
CA SER A 180 54.88 -15.34 -14.27
C SER A 180 54.78 -16.25 -13.03
N GLU A 181 54.64 -17.57 -13.22
CA GLU A 181 54.58 -18.56 -12.12
C GLU A 181 55.74 -18.47 -11.11
N ARG A 182 56.90 -17.98 -11.55
CA ARG A 182 58.13 -17.89 -10.75
C ARG A 182 59.00 -16.72 -11.17
N GLY A 183 59.77 -16.20 -10.21
CA GLY A 183 60.75 -15.15 -10.45
C GLY A 183 61.96 -15.63 -11.26
N GLY A 184 62.73 -14.68 -11.80
CA GLY A 184 63.95 -14.95 -12.56
C GLY A 184 64.19 -13.93 -13.67
N LYS A 185 64.79 -14.39 -14.77
CA LYS A 185 64.89 -13.63 -16.03
C LYS A 185 64.20 -14.40 -17.14
N ALA A 186 63.71 -13.72 -18.16
CA ALA A 186 63.19 -14.35 -19.37
C ALA A 186 63.48 -13.51 -20.61
N LYS A 187 63.48 -14.20 -21.74
CA LYS A 187 63.43 -13.58 -23.05
C LYS A 187 62.02 -13.01 -23.25
N PHE A 188 61.95 -11.76 -23.69
CA PHE A 188 60.75 -11.03 -24.02
C PHE A 188 60.80 -10.64 -25.49
N PHE A 189 59.72 -10.87 -26.22
CA PHE A 189 59.62 -10.61 -27.65
C PHE A 189 58.99 -9.24 -27.85
N VAL A 190 59.73 -8.35 -28.53
CA VAL A 190 59.28 -7.00 -28.84
C VAL A 190 58.67 -7.05 -30.24
N ALA A 191 57.36 -6.92 -30.32
CA ALA A 191 56.63 -6.94 -31.57
C ALA A 191 56.66 -5.57 -32.25
N THR A 192 56.38 -5.54 -33.56
CA THR A 192 56.26 -4.29 -34.33
C THR A 192 55.11 -3.42 -33.82
N ASP A 193 54.07 -4.09 -33.31
CA ASP A 193 52.95 -3.48 -32.60
C ASP A 193 53.17 -3.78 -31.13
N GLY A 194 53.50 -2.75 -30.35
CA GLY A 194 53.95 -2.85 -28.97
C GLY A 194 52.91 -3.52 -28.08
N ALA A 195 51.63 -3.34 -28.39
CA ALA A 195 50.52 -4.04 -27.74
C ALA A 195 50.67 -5.56 -27.77
N PHE A 196 51.27 -6.17 -28.81
CA PHE A 196 51.44 -7.63 -28.89
C PHE A 196 52.82 -8.12 -28.41
N SER A 197 53.56 -7.28 -27.67
CA SER A 197 54.85 -7.69 -27.09
C SER A 197 54.63 -8.50 -25.82
N GLY A 198 55.40 -9.56 -25.62
CA GLY A 198 55.14 -10.47 -24.51
C GLY A 198 56.26 -11.47 -24.23
N LEU A 199 56.05 -12.32 -23.22
CA LEU A 199 56.94 -13.45 -22.91
C LEU A 199 56.82 -14.60 -23.91
N ARG A 200 55.84 -14.54 -24.82
CA ARG A 200 55.60 -15.49 -25.90
C ARG A 200 55.57 -14.75 -27.24
N ASP A 201 56.07 -15.41 -28.28
CA ASP A 201 55.80 -15.00 -29.66
C ASP A 201 54.50 -15.66 -30.10
N THR A 202 53.44 -14.87 -30.19
CA THR A 202 52.09 -15.34 -30.58
C THR A 202 51.89 -15.34 -32.09
N GLY A 203 52.85 -14.83 -32.88
CA GLY A 203 52.72 -14.67 -34.33
C GLY A 203 51.71 -13.60 -34.76
N ARG A 204 51.14 -12.85 -33.82
CA ARG A 204 50.16 -11.77 -34.06
C ARG A 204 50.74 -10.58 -34.81
N SER A 205 52.02 -10.32 -34.59
CA SER A 205 52.76 -9.21 -35.19
C SER A 205 54.22 -9.63 -35.35
N PRO A 206 54.93 -9.18 -36.40
CA PRO A 206 56.33 -9.52 -36.59
C PRO A 206 57.17 -9.06 -35.39
N VAL A 207 58.03 -9.95 -34.89
CA VAL A 207 59.00 -9.64 -33.83
C VAL A 207 60.11 -8.77 -34.43
N LEU A 208 60.32 -7.58 -33.85
CA LEU A 208 61.40 -6.66 -34.21
C LEU A 208 62.69 -6.96 -33.45
N ASP A 209 62.57 -7.27 -32.16
CA ASP A 209 63.70 -7.48 -31.27
C ASP A 209 63.34 -8.44 -30.13
N THR A 210 64.35 -8.89 -29.38
CA THR A 210 64.15 -9.68 -28.18
C THR A 210 65.06 -9.19 -27.07
N VAL A 211 64.47 -8.87 -25.92
CA VAL A 211 65.18 -8.33 -24.77
C VAL A 211 65.12 -9.29 -23.58
N THR A 212 66.03 -9.15 -22.63
CA THR A 212 65.98 -9.92 -21.37
C THR A 212 65.34 -9.07 -20.28
N VAL A 213 64.23 -9.53 -19.72
CA VAL A 213 63.49 -8.82 -18.66
C VAL A 213 63.55 -9.61 -17.35
N ALA A 214 63.38 -8.90 -16.23
CA ALA A 214 63.16 -9.53 -14.95
C ALA A 214 61.76 -10.18 -14.91
N LYS A 215 61.64 -11.26 -14.15
CA LYS A 215 60.36 -11.93 -13.86
C LYS A 215 60.12 -11.97 -12.36
N VAL A 216 58.87 -11.85 -11.96
CA VAL A 216 58.41 -12.00 -10.58
C VAL A 216 57.13 -12.83 -10.53
N ALA A 217 56.95 -13.62 -9.47
CA ALA A 217 55.64 -14.18 -9.14
C ALA A 217 54.85 -13.16 -8.34
N LEU A 218 53.57 -12.94 -8.66
CA LEU A 218 52.77 -11.92 -8.01
C LEU A 218 52.71 -12.13 -6.48
N ASP A 219 52.60 -13.38 -6.05
CA ASP A 219 52.64 -13.81 -4.65
C ASP A 219 53.94 -13.44 -3.90
N ARG A 220 55.02 -13.15 -4.64
CA ARG A 220 56.33 -12.78 -4.10
C ARG A 220 56.71 -11.33 -4.38
N CYS A 221 55.88 -10.58 -5.10
CA CYS A 221 56.14 -9.18 -5.41
C CYS A 221 55.96 -8.33 -4.15
N ALA A 222 57.03 -7.70 -3.66
CA ALA A 222 57.02 -6.99 -2.39
C ALA A 222 55.99 -5.83 -2.33
N PRO A 223 55.86 -4.98 -3.38
CA PRO A 223 54.82 -3.95 -3.41
C PRO A 223 53.39 -4.53 -3.33
N VAL A 224 53.11 -5.61 -4.06
CA VAL A 224 51.78 -6.28 -4.03
C VAL A 224 51.49 -6.93 -2.68
N LYS A 225 52.52 -7.42 -1.99
CA LYS A 225 52.41 -7.95 -0.63
C LYS A 225 52.19 -6.86 0.42
N ALA A 226 52.66 -5.64 0.17
CA ALA A 226 52.50 -4.50 1.07
C ALA A 226 51.06 -3.95 1.06
N LEU A 227 50.28 -4.25 0.02
CA LEU A 227 48.85 -3.97 -0.02
C LEU A 227 48.12 -4.85 1.02
N ASP A 228 47.28 -4.21 1.84
CA ASP A 228 46.43 -4.83 2.85
C ASP A 228 45.28 -5.63 2.22
N ARG A 229 44.76 -5.14 1.08
CA ARG A 229 43.78 -5.82 0.23
C ARG A 229 43.97 -5.44 -1.24
N ILE A 230 43.27 -6.14 -2.14
CA ILE A 230 43.21 -5.84 -3.57
C ILE A 230 41.74 -5.65 -3.94
N ASP A 231 41.42 -4.54 -4.61
CA ASP A 231 40.07 -4.20 -5.06
C ASP A 231 39.96 -4.27 -6.60
N PHE A 232 41.05 -4.05 -7.32
CA PHE A 232 41.10 -4.22 -8.78
C PHE A 232 42.42 -4.89 -9.21
N LEU A 233 42.33 -5.95 -10.01
CA LEU A 233 43.49 -6.64 -10.58
C LEU A 233 43.32 -6.76 -12.10
N LYS A 234 44.11 -6.02 -12.86
CA LYS A 234 44.19 -6.20 -14.32
C LYS A 234 45.31 -7.18 -14.65
N ILE A 235 45.04 -8.09 -15.58
CA ILE A 235 45.99 -9.01 -16.19
C ILE A 235 45.85 -8.92 -17.70
N ASP A 236 46.88 -8.36 -18.34
CA ASP A 236 46.99 -8.30 -19.79
C ASP A 236 48.45 -8.58 -20.16
N THR A 237 48.75 -9.79 -20.63
CA THR A 237 50.14 -10.25 -20.85
C THR A 237 50.33 -10.93 -22.19
N GLU A 238 49.39 -10.71 -23.11
CA GLU A 238 49.44 -11.18 -24.50
C GLU A 238 49.69 -12.68 -24.63
N GLY A 239 48.86 -13.48 -23.94
CA GLY A 239 48.88 -14.93 -24.03
C GLY A 239 49.71 -15.62 -22.94
N HIS A 240 50.16 -14.89 -21.92
CA HIS A 240 50.88 -15.45 -20.75
C HIS A 240 50.03 -15.45 -19.46
N GLU A 241 48.72 -15.20 -19.58
CA GLU A 241 47.79 -15.01 -18.46
C GLU A 241 47.74 -16.26 -17.56
N ASN A 242 47.80 -17.45 -18.16
CA ASN A 242 47.80 -18.72 -17.44
C ASN A 242 48.95 -18.80 -16.42
N GLN A 243 50.12 -18.29 -16.80
CA GLN A 243 51.31 -18.30 -15.95
C GLN A 243 51.29 -17.16 -14.93
N VAL A 244 50.61 -16.05 -15.23
CA VAL A 244 50.35 -14.99 -14.25
C VAL A 244 49.46 -15.52 -13.13
N LEU A 245 48.33 -16.16 -13.48
CA LEU A 245 47.40 -16.76 -12.52
C LEU A 245 48.09 -17.81 -11.64
N ALA A 246 48.89 -18.70 -12.24
CA ALA A 246 49.67 -19.69 -11.51
C ALA A 246 50.63 -19.07 -10.47
N GLY A 247 51.19 -17.88 -10.76
CA GLY A 247 52.07 -17.11 -9.87
C GLY A 247 51.35 -16.17 -8.89
N ALA A 248 50.02 -16.12 -8.96
CA ALA A 248 49.15 -15.21 -8.22
C ALA A 248 48.18 -15.91 -7.27
N ARG A 249 48.34 -17.23 -7.01
CA ARG A 249 47.38 -18.02 -6.21
C ARG A 249 47.09 -17.40 -4.84
N LYS A 250 48.12 -17.08 -4.05
CA LYS A 250 47.92 -16.43 -2.73
C LYS A 250 47.42 -14.99 -2.85
N THR A 251 47.78 -14.32 -3.94
CA THR A 251 47.30 -12.97 -4.24
C THR A 251 45.80 -12.98 -4.52
N LEU A 252 45.32 -13.94 -5.32
CA LEU A 252 43.92 -14.15 -5.67
C LEU A 252 43.09 -14.63 -4.47
N GLU A 253 43.66 -15.47 -3.58
CA GLU A 253 43.03 -15.83 -2.30
C GLU A 253 42.73 -14.58 -1.43
N ARG A 254 43.59 -13.56 -1.47
CA ARG A 254 43.38 -12.27 -0.78
C ARG A 254 42.48 -11.30 -1.54
N ALA A 255 42.17 -11.60 -2.80
CA ALA A 255 41.44 -10.72 -3.71
C ALA A 255 39.92 -10.98 -3.68
N ARG A 256 39.35 -11.42 -2.54
CA ARG A 256 37.90 -11.70 -2.42
C ARG A 256 37.03 -10.45 -2.63
N THR A 257 37.58 -9.27 -2.37
CA THR A 257 36.94 -7.96 -2.64
C THR A 257 37.27 -7.41 -4.02
N ALA A 258 38.05 -8.12 -4.83
CA ALA A 258 38.55 -7.60 -6.09
C ALA A 258 37.61 -7.86 -7.25
N LEU A 259 37.61 -6.94 -8.20
CA LEU A 259 37.29 -7.22 -9.59
C LEU A 259 38.59 -7.58 -10.31
N VAL A 260 38.70 -8.80 -10.83
CA VAL A 260 39.81 -9.22 -11.70
C VAL A 260 39.39 -9.04 -13.15
N MET A 261 40.21 -8.36 -13.93
CA MET A 261 40.05 -8.17 -15.37
C MET A 261 41.17 -8.92 -16.08
N LEU A 262 40.83 -9.86 -16.95
CA LEU A 262 41.79 -10.68 -17.69
C LEU A 262 41.54 -10.55 -19.19
N GLU A 263 42.51 -10.06 -19.95
CA GLU A 263 42.44 -10.08 -21.42
C GLU A 263 42.50 -11.52 -21.90
N TYR A 264 41.57 -11.88 -22.79
CA TYR A 264 41.53 -13.20 -23.40
C TYR A 264 41.44 -13.05 -24.90
N SER A 265 42.43 -13.58 -25.60
CA SER A 265 42.40 -13.68 -27.06
C SER A 265 42.83 -15.07 -27.50
N HIS A 266 41.91 -15.83 -28.13
CA HIS A 266 42.22 -17.15 -28.69
C HIS A 266 43.38 -17.12 -29.69
N LYS A 267 43.60 -15.99 -30.36
CA LYS A 267 44.69 -15.80 -31.32
C LYS A 267 46.06 -15.69 -30.66
N ASN A 268 46.11 -15.48 -29.34
CA ASN A 268 47.34 -15.41 -28.55
C ASN A 268 47.67 -16.76 -27.89
N LEU A 269 46.76 -17.74 -27.99
CA LEU A 269 46.84 -19.01 -27.27
C LEU A 269 46.87 -20.18 -28.27
N THR A 270 47.80 -21.10 -28.05
CA THR A 270 47.70 -22.48 -28.56
C THR A 270 46.62 -23.25 -27.81
N ALA A 271 46.19 -24.40 -28.35
CA ALA A 271 45.25 -25.30 -27.65
C ALA A 271 45.75 -25.67 -26.24
N GLU A 272 47.02 -26.03 -26.11
CA GLU A 272 47.65 -26.40 -24.82
C GLU A 272 47.64 -25.24 -23.81
N THR A 273 47.97 -24.04 -24.28
CA THR A 273 48.00 -22.85 -23.41
C THR A 273 46.60 -22.36 -23.05
N ARG A 274 45.62 -22.56 -23.95
CA ARG A 274 44.21 -22.31 -23.64
C ARG A 274 43.73 -23.26 -22.56
N ASP A 275 43.98 -24.55 -22.70
CA ASP A 275 43.58 -25.54 -21.70
C ASP A 275 44.25 -25.26 -20.34
N SER A 276 45.51 -24.84 -20.36
CA SER A 276 46.19 -24.38 -19.14
C SER A 276 45.56 -23.12 -18.53
N LEU A 277 45.11 -22.16 -19.34
CA LEU A 277 44.42 -20.97 -18.84
C LEU A 277 43.09 -21.35 -18.19
N LEU A 278 42.28 -22.17 -18.86
CA LEU A 278 41.00 -22.63 -18.31
C LEU A 278 41.19 -23.41 -17.01
N ALA A 279 42.23 -24.25 -16.92
CA ALA A 279 42.57 -24.98 -15.71
C ALA A 279 43.00 -24.08 -14.54
N GLU A 280 43.51 -22.87 -14.81
CA GLU A 280 43.82 -21.87 -13.78
C GLU A 280 42.60 -21.01 -13.40
N LEU A 281 41.62 -20.87 -14.31
CA LEU A 281 40.36 -20.16 -14.05
C LEU A 281 39.37 -21.01 -13.24
N GLU A 282 39.25 -22.30 -13.53
CA GLU A 282 38.26 -23.18 -12.89
C GLU A 282 38.31 -23.14 -11.35
N PRO A 283 39.49 -23.20 -10.69
CA PRO A 283 39.58 -23.12 -9.24
C PRO A 283 39.09 -21.78 -8.66
N LEU A 284 39.15 -20.69 -9.43
CA LEU A 284 38.63 -19.39 -9.00
C LEU A 284 37.09 -19.39 -9.03
N LEU A 285 36.50 -19.98 -10.06
CA LEU A 285 35.05 -20.16 -10.14
C LEU A 285 34.55 -21.09 -9.01
N ASP A 286 35.26 -22.19 -8.75
CA ASP A 286 34.97 -23.09 -7.62
C ASP A 286 35.11 -22.40 -6.25
N ALA A 287 36.02 -21.43 -6.14
CA ALA A 287 36.21 -20.60 -4.95
C ALA A 287 35.14 -19.49 -4.79
N GLY A 288 34.16 -19.43 -5.69
CA GLY A 288 33.02 -18.52 -5.63
C GLY A 288 33.19 -17.20 -6.39
N PHE A 289 34.21 -17.07 -7.23
CA PHE A 289 34.30 -15.89 -8.11
C PHE A 289 33.19 -15.92 -9.17
N GLU A 290 32.46 -14.82 -9.29
CA GLU A 290 31.48 -14.64 -10.34
C GLU A 290 32.19 -14.23 -11.64
N ALA A 291 32.14 -15.10 -12.64
CA ALA A 291 32.83 -14.93 -13.92
C ALA A 291 31.91 -14.41 -15.03
N HIS A 292 32.35 -13.39 -15.76
CA HIS A 292 31.69 -12.86 -16.95
C HIS A 292 32.67 -12.69 -18.09
N LEU A 293 32.30 -13.15 -19.28
CA LEU A 293 32.98 -12.86 -20.53
C LEU A 293 32.35 -11.63 -21.17
N TYR A 294 33.14 -10.59 -21.36
CA TYR A 294 32.81 -9.45 -22.19
C TYR A 294 33.44 -9.68 -23.57
N ASP A 295 32.65 -10.16 -24.52
CA ASP A 295 33.17 -10.61 -25.82
C ASP A 295 33.45 -9.44 -26.79
N GLY A 296 34.17 -9.70 -27.88
CA GLY A 296 34.46 -8.71 -28.93
C GLY A 296 33.23 -8.13 -29.66
N SER A 297 32.01 -8.55 -29.32
CA SER A 297 30.75 -7.92 -29.75
C SER A 297 30.14 -7.00 -28.68
N GLN A 298 30.93 -6.70 -27.63
CA GLN A 298 30.53 -5.90 -26.47
C GLN A 298 29.33 -6.50 -25.73
N LYS A 299 29.23 -7.82 -25.72
CA LYS A 299 28.20 -8.53 -24.98
C LYS A 299 28.80 -9.11 -23.71
N LEU A 300 28.19 -8.79 -22.58
CA LEU A 300 28.51 -9.39 -21.29
C LEU A 300 27.74 -10.69 -21.11
N VAL A 301 28.46 -11.79 -20.93
CA VAL A 301 27.93 -13.16 -20.81
C VAL A 301 28.46 -13.77 -19.52
N LYS A 302 27.55 -14.15 -18.62
CA LYS A 302 27.94 -14.86 -17.39
C LYS A 302 28.42 -16.27 -17.71
N LEU A 303 29.56 -16.65 -17.16
CA LEU A 303 30.16 -17.98 -17.28
C LEU A 303 29.77 -18.83 -16.06
N LYS A 304 29.45 -20.11 -16.29
CA LYS A 304 29.20 -21.08 -15.21
C LYS A 304 30.45 -21.92 -14.94
N THR A 305 31.22 -22.20 -15.98
CA THR A 305 32.51 -22.92 -15.91
C THR A 305 33.51 -22.20 -16.80
N ALA A 306 34.82 -22.40 -16.59
CA ALA A 306 35.84 -21.84 -17.48
C ALA A 306 35.69 -22.40 -18.91
N GLY A 307 35.17 -23.62 -19.05
CA GLY A 307 34.87 -24.27 -20.33
C GLY A 307 33.83 -23.55 -21.19
N ASP A 308 33.02 -22.65 -20.59
CA ASP A 308 32.01 -21.87 -21.33
C ASP A 308 32.62 -20.79 -22.23
N ILE A 309 33.92 -20.47 -22.06
CA ILE A 309 34.62 -19.52 -22.93
C ILE A 309 34.78 -20.13 -24.32
N PRO A 310 34.17 -19.55 -25.38
CA PRO A 310 34.22 -20.15 -26.70
C PRO A 310 35.66 -20.23 -27.25
N PRO A 311 36.04 -21.31 -27.95
CA PRO A 311 37.39 -21.48 -28.47
C PRO A 311 37.86 -20.37 -29.42
N GLU A 312 36.95 -19.81 -30.22
CA GLU A 312 37.27 -18.77 -31.23
C GLU A 312 36.81 -17.37 -30.79
N THR A 313 36.94 -17.05 -29.50
CA THR A 313 36.58 -15.74 -28.95
C THR A 313 37.81 -14.93 -28.55
N SER A 314 37.71 -13.61 -28.69
CA SER A 314 38.57 -12.65 -28.01
C SER A 314 37.67 -11.67 -27.24
N GLY A 315 38.17 -11.14 -26.12
CA GLY A 315 37.43 -10.26 -25.23
C GLY A 315 38.09 -10.19 -23.85
N THR A 316 37.31 -9.84 -22.85
CA THR A 316 37.80 -9.68 -21.47
C THR A 316 37.02 -10.60 -20.54
N VAL A 317 37.71 -11.40 -19.75
CA VAL A 317 37.10 -12.19 -18.67
C VAL A 317 37.20 -11.38 -17.39
N PHE A 318 36.04 -11.03 -16.83
CA PHE A 318 35.92 -10.42 -15.52
C PHE A 318 35.60 -11.48 -14.47
N LEU A 319 36.35 -11.52 -13.38
CA LEU A 319 36.09 -12.37 -12.22
C LEU A 319 35.86 -11.45 -11.01
N ALA A 320 34.63 -11.42 -10.49
CA ALA A 320 34.32 -10.68 -9.28
C ALA A 320 34.43 -11.63 -8.07
N GLY A 321 35.25 -11.29 -7.09
CA GLY A 321 35.30 -12.03 -5.84
C GLY A 321 33.96 -11.93 -5.09
N GLU A 322 33.65 -12.94 -4.26
CA GLU A 322 32.37 -13.05 -3.53
C GLU A 322 32.06 -11.81 -2.66
N ASP A 323 33.09 -11.14 -2.15
CA ASP A 323 32.98 -9.96 -1.29
C ASP A 323 33.14 -8.63 -2.08
N CYS A 324 33.17 -8.67 -3.41
CA CYS A 324 33.35 -7.48 -4.26
C CYS A 324 32.06 -6.65 -4.35
N ALA A 325 31.87 -5.75 -3.38
CA ALA A 325 30.65 -4.94 -3.25
C ALA A 325 30.34 -4.03 -4.46
N TRP A 326 31.34 -3.66 -5.24
CA TRP A 326 31.20 -2.71 -6.36
C TRP A 326 31.11 -3.39 -7.74
N ALA A 327 31.25 -4.73 -7.82
CA ALA A 327 31.20 -5.46 -9.09
C ALA A 327 29.85 -5.30 -9.81
N LYS A 328 28.74 -5.32 -9.07
CA LYS A 328 27.39 -5.14 -9.63
C LYS A 328 27.23 -3.76 -10.29
N ASP A 329 27.74 -2.73 -9.64
CA ASP A 329 27.71 -1.37 -10.16
C ASP A 329 28.61 -1.26 -11.40
N PHE A 330 29.80 -1.87 -11.36
CA PHE A 330 30.71 -1.95 -12.51
C PHE A 330 30.05 -2.61 -13.72
N PHE A 331 29.47 -3.80 -13.58
CA PHE A 331 28.81 -4.49 -14.69
C PHE A 331 27.61 -3.71 -15.22
N SER A 332 26.87 -3.03 -14.34
CA SER A 332 25.76 -2.17 -14.76
C SER A 332 26.26 -0.94 -15.55
N ALA A 333 27.34 -0.31 -15.10
CA ALA A 333 27.98 0.80 -15.81
C ALA A 333 28.55 0.36 -17.16
N LEU A 334 29.20 -0.80 -17.21
CA LEU A 334 29.75 -1.36 -18.45
C LEU A 334 28.67 -1.59 -19.50
N VAL A 335 27.53 -2.18 -19.12
CA VAL A 335 26.39 -2.37 -20.04
C VAL A 335 25.83 -1.04 -20.54
N ASN A 336 25.74 -0.03 -19.67
CA ASN A 336 25.26 1.30 -20.06
C ASN A 336 26.22 1.98 -21.07
N GLU A 337 27.53 1.84 -20.90
CA GLU A 337 28.51 2.36 -21.86
C GLU A 337 28.36 1.71 -23.24
N VAL A 338 28.09 0.40 -23.30
CA VAL A 338 27.80 -0.29 -24.57
C VAL A 338 26.57 0.28 -25.25
N ASP A 339 25.49 0.50 -24.51
CA ASP A 339 24.25 1.04 -25.08
C ASP A 339 24.40 2.51 -25.49
N ALA A 340 25.22 3.29 -24.79
CA ALA A 340 25.52 4.69 -25.14
C ALA A 340 26.48 4.82 -26.35
N THR A 341 27.38 3.85 -26.55
CA THR A 341 28.34 3.84 -27.65
C THR A 341 27.84 3.08 -28.89
N ARG A 342 26.73 2.36 -28.80
CA ARG A 342 26.05 1.74 -29.94
C ARG A 342 25.52 2.80 -30.90
N PRO A 343 26.00 2.86 -32.16
CA PRO A 343 25.50 3.81 -33.13
C PRO A 343 24.01 3.56 -33.44
N SER A 344 23.19 4.62 -33.44
CA SER A 344 21.82 4.58 -33.94
C SER A 344 21.82 4.08 -35.39
N ALA A 345 21.02 3.05 -35.67
CA ALA A 345 20.94 2.43 -36.98
C ALA A 345 20.39 3.41 -38.03
N SER A 346 21.22 3.84 -38.97
CA SER A 346 20.90 3.96 -40.40
C SER A 346 22.01 4.69 -41.15
N ASP A 347 22.70 4.00 -42.07
CA ASP A 347 22.89 4.51 -43.42
C ASP A 347 23.42 3.39 -44.33
N GLU A 348 22.54 2.84 -45.19
CA GLU A 348 22.93 1.93 -46.28
C GLU A 348 23.89 2.63 -47.28
N SER A 349 23.93 3.96 -47.25
CA SER A 349 24.78 4.84 -48.05
C SER A 349 26.29 4.62 -47.82
N SER A 350 26.70 4.42 -46.56
CA SER A 350 28.12 4.26 -46.18
C SER A 350 28.71 2.92 -46.60
N VAL A 351 27.86 1.88 -46.65
CA VAL A 351 28.22 0.53 -47.11
C VAL A 351 28.44 0.50 -48.63
N LEU A 352 27.69 1.31 -49.39
CA LEU A 352 27.87 1.44 -50.85
C LEU A 352 29.20 2.11 -51.20
N ILE A 353 29.58 3.18 -50.49
CA ILE A 353 30.81 3.95 -50.74
C ILE A 353 32.06 3.09 -50.52
N LEU A 354 32.11 2.32 -49.43
CA LEU A 354 33.23 1.43 -49.14
C LEU A 354 33.32 0.26 -50.12
N ARG A 355 32.18 -0.29 -50.56
CA ARG A 355 32.15 -1.37 -51.55
C ARG A 355 32.66 -0.91 -52.93
N GLU A 356 32.40 0.34 -53.31
CA GLU A 356 32.97 0.95 -54.53
C GLU A 356 34.44 1.34 -54.36
N PHE A 357 34.86 1.79 -53.16
CA PHE A 357 36.27 2.09 -52.88
C PHE A 357 37.16 0.83 -52.89
N THR A 358 36.66 -0.29 -52.35
CA THR A 358 37.33 -1.60 -52.42
C THR A 358 37.42 -2.12 -53.85
N LYS A 359 36.37 -1.94 -54.68
CA LYS A 359 36.42 -2.29 -56.11
C LYS A 359 37.52 -1.51 -56.85
N ILE A 360 37.62 -0.20 -56.61
CA ILE A 360 38.65 0.65 -57.22
C ILE A 360 40.05 0.23 -56.76
N ARG A 361 40.23 -0.07 -55.47
CA ARG A 361 41.53 -0.55 -54.95
C ARG A 361 41.98 -1.88 -55.56
N ASN A 362 41.05 -2.82 -55.73
CA ASN A 362 41.35 -4.12 -56.35
C ASN A 362 41.65 -3.97 -57.84
N GLN A 363 40.98 -3.05 -58.55
CA GLN A 363 41.29 -2.73 -59.95
C GLN A 363 42.67 -2.09 -60.13
N VAL A 364 43.11 -1.24 -59.19
CA VAL A 364 44.46 -0.64 -59.21
C VAL A 364 45.55 -1.69 -58.93
N ALA A 365 45.30 -2.62 -58.00
CA ALA A 365 46.22 -3.72 -57.71
C ALA A 365 46.36 -4.72 -58.89
N ASP A 366 45.32 -4.91 -59.71
CA ASP A 366 45.38 -5.72 -60.92
C ASP A 366 46.18 -5.05 -62.05
N VAL A 367 46.19 -3.71 -62.12
CA VAL A 367 47.02 -2.93 -63.06
C VAL A 367 48.51 -3.04 -62.70
N GLU A 368 48.85 -2.96 -61.41
CA GLU A 368 50.24 -3.14 -60.93
C GLU A 368 50.73 -4.59 -61.14
N ARG A 369 49.86 -5.59 -60.98
CA ARG A 369 50.16 -7.00 -61.32
C ARG A 369 50.35 -7.24 -62.82
N LEU A 370 49.55 -6.58 -63.67
CA LEU A 370 49.70 -6.66 -65.13
C LEU A 370 50.97 -5.96 -65.64
N GLN A 371 51.40 -4.87 -65.00
CA GLN A 371 52.68 -4.23 -65.27
C GLN A 371 53.88 -5.07 -64.78
N ALA A 372 53.74 -5.79 -63.66
CA ALA A 372 54.76 -6.70 -63.17
C ALA A 372 54.87 -8.01 -63.98
N ALA A 373 53.78 -8.45 -64.62
CA ALA A 373 53.75 -9.65 -65.47
C ALA A 373 54.38 -9.45 -66.87
N PHE A 374 54.66 -8.20 -67.26
CA PHE A 374 55.41 -7.87 -68.47
C PHE A 374 56.61 -6.98 -68.14
N PRO A 375 57.68 -7.55 -67.55
CA PRO A 375 58.95 -6.83 -67.50
C PRO A 375 59.41 -6.64 -68.95
N SER A 376 59.78 -5.41 -69.27
CA SER A 376 60.33 -5.02 -70.56
C SER A 376 61.54 -5.88 -70.93
N THR A 377 61.31 -6.96 -71.68
CA THR A 377 62.35 -7.66 -72.44
C THR A 377 62.16 -7.29 -73.90
N GLY A 378 63.15 -6.60 -74.46
CA GLY A 378 63.17 -6.22 -75.87
C GLY A 378 63.05 -7.44 -76.79
N GLY A 379 62.11 -7.38 -77.72
CA GLY A 379 61.92 -8.39 -78.76
C GLY A 379 60.50 -8.42 -79.29
N ALA A 380 60.34 -8.22 -80.60
CA ALA A 380 59.04 -8.14 -81.28
C ALA A 380 58.19 -9.43 -81.12
N ALA A 381 56.97 -9.29 -80.61
CA ALA A 381 55.91 -10.30 -80.71
C ALA A 381 54.55 -9.61 -80.96
N PRO A 382 53.63 -10.21 -81.75
CA PRO A 382 52.36 -9.59 -82.11
C PRO A 382 51.39 -9.64 -80.93
N ILE A 383 50.97 -8.47 -80.46
CA ILE A 383 49.97 -8.28 -79.41
C ILE A 383 48.65 -8.95 -79.85
N SER A 384 48.11 -9.86 -79.03
CA SER A 384 46.87 -10.57 -79.36
C SER A 384 45.66 -9.61 -79.42
N LYS A 385 44.72 -9.90 -80.32
CA LYS A 385 43.45 -9.18 -80.51
C LYS A 385 42.64 -8.97 -79.22
N ARG A 386 42.92 -9.77 -78.18
CA ARG A 386 42.32 -9.71 -76.84
C ARG A 386 42.87 -8.54 -76.00
N VAL A 387 44.16 -8.25 -76.12
CA VAL A 387 44.81 -7.12 -75.44
C VAL A 387 44.40 -5.79 -76.08
N LEU A 388 44.27 -5.74 -77.40
CA LEU A 388 43.79 -4.56 -78.12
C LEU A 388 42.33 -4.20 -77.75
N ASN A 389 41.47 -5.20 -77.55
CA ASN A 389 40.10 -4.98 -77.10
C ASN A 389 40.02 -4.53 -75.63
N GLU A 390 40.90 -5.04 -74.76
CA GLU A 390 40.94 -4.62 -73.35
C GLU A 390 41.52 -3.21 -73.19
N VAL A 391 42.50 -2.83 -74.01
CA VAL A 391 43.03 -1.46 -74.08
C VAL A 391 41.95 -0.48 -74.58
N ALA A 392 41.16 -0.86 -75.60
CA ALA A 392 40.06 -0.03 -76.09
C ALA A 392 38.95 0.14 -75.04
N ARG A 393 38.65 -0.92 -74.28
CA ARG A 393 37.71 -0.86 -73.15
C ARG A 393 38.22 0.05 -72.04
N LEU A 394 39.48 -0.07 -71.63
CA LEU A 394 40.11 0.76 -70.61
C LEU A 394 40.23 2.24 -71.05
N GLN A 395 40.48 2.52 -72.33
CA GLN A 395 40.45 3.89 -72.87
C GLN A 395 39.07 4.53 -72.76
N THR A 396 38.00 3.76 -72.98
CA THR A 396 36.61 4.24 -72.83
C THR A 396 36.23 4.48 -71.36
N GLU A 397 36.77 3.67 -70.44
CA GLU A 397 36.59 3.85 -68.99
C GLU A 397 37.43 5.04 -68.45
N ILE A 398 38.63 5.28 -69.00
CA ILE A 398 39.46 6.47 -68.70
C ILE A 398 38.80 7.75 -69.19
N GLU A 399 38.25 7.79 -70.41
CA GLU A 399 37.52 8.97 -70.90
C GLU A 399 36.29 9.30 -70.03
N ARG A 400 35.58 8.27 -69.53
CA ARG A 400 34.48 8.45 -68.57
C ARG A 400 34.97 8.97 -67.20
N ALA A 401 36.09 8.44 -66.70
CA ALA A 401 36.71 8.91 -65.47
C ALA A 401 37.27 10.35 -65.60
N GLU A 402 37.80 10.73 -66.75
CA GLU A 402 38.26 12.09 -67.05
C GLU A 402 37.09 13.07 -67.17
N THR A 403 35.98 12.64 -67.75
CA THR A 403 34.74 13.43 -67.78
C THR A 403 34.17 13.64 -66.37
N TYR A 404 34.22 12.62 -65.52
CA TYR A 404 33.82 12.70 -64.10
C TYR A 404 34.80 13.54 -63.26
N ARG A 405 36.11 13.45 -63.53
CA ARG A 405 37.17 14.28 -62.93
C ARG A 405 37.01 15.75 -63.30
N ASN A 406 36.68 16.06 -64.56
CA ASN A 406 36.45 17.43 -65.02
C ASN A 406 35.16 18.02 -64.44
N ALA A 407 34.13 17.20 -64.20
CA ALA A 407 32.93 17.60 -63.46
C ALA A 407 33.23 17.86 -61.97
N LEU A 408 34.06 17.01 -61.33
CA LEU A 408 34.56 17.20 -59.97
C LEU A 408 35.48 18.42 -59.84
N GLN A 409 36.31 18.72 -60.84
CA GLN A 409 37.16 19.92 -60.88
C GLN A 409 36.31 21.20 -60.84
N GLY A 410 35.20 21.24 -61.58
CA GLY A 410 34.24 22.36 -61.50
C GLY A 410 33.54 22.51 -60.15
N HIS A 411 33.35 21.42 -59.40
CA HIS A 411 32.88 21.45 -58.01
C HIS A 411 34.00 21.84 -57.03
N TYR A 412 35.24 21.40 -57.29
CA TYR A 412 36.42 21.71 -56.49
C TYR A 412 36.82 23.18 -56.61
N ASP A 413 36.77 23.77 -57.80
CA ASP A 413 37.08 25.19 -58.01
C ASP A 413 36.05 26.10 -57.35
N LYS A 414 34.77 25.70 -57.33
CA LYS A 414 33.71 26.38 -56.56
C LYS A 414 33.89 26.21 -55.06
N ALA A 415 34.24 25.00 -54.61
CA ALA A 415 34.51 24.72 -53.20
C ALA A 415 35.79 25.41 -52.70
N ASP A 416 36.82 25.57 -53.53
CA ASP A 416 38.06 26.26 -53.16
C ASP A 416 37.89 27.78 -53.21
N ALA A 417 37.07 28.32 -54.12
CA ALA A 417 36.64 29.72 -54.06
C ALA A 417 35.83 30.03 -52.79
N GLU A 418 34.89 29.14 -52.42
CA GLU A 418 34.14 29.23 -51.16
C GLU A 418 35.05 29.06 -49.93
N ARG A 419 36.00 28.10 -49.97
CA ARG A 419 37.01 27.87 -48.93
C ARG A 419 37.93 29.06 -48.74
N ASN A 420 38.34 29.72 -49.81
CA ASN A 420 39.18 30.92 -49.74
C ASN A 420 38.40 32.13 -49.20
N ARG A 421 37.11 32.27 -49.57
CA ARG A 421 36.21 33.26 -48.99
C ARG A 421 35.98 33.02 -47.49
N LEU A 422 35.73 31.76 -47.10
CA LEU A 422 35.58 31.35 -45.71
C LEU A 422 36.90 31.48 -44.92
N ARG A 423 38.06 31.24 -45.53
CA ARG A 423 39.37 31.48 -44.91
C ARG A 423 39.61 32.95 -44.63
N GLN A 424 39.25 33.83 -45.56
CA GLN A 424 39.32 35.27 -45.33
C GLN A 424 38.38 35.69 -44.19
N GLN A 425 37.12 35.25 -44.22
CA GLN A 425 36.16 35.53 -43.14
C GLN A 425 36.62 34.94 -41.79
N THR A 426 37.25 33.77 -41.79
CA THR A 426 37.80 33.13 -40.59
C THR A 426 39.05 33.86 -40.10
N SER A 427 39.84 34.45 -40.98
CA SER A 427 40.97 35.31 -40.63
C SER A 427 40.48 36.59 -39.95
N ASP A 428 39.49 37.25 -40.55
CA ASP A 428 38.88 38.47 -40.02
C ASP A 428 38.17 38.18 -38.66
N LEU A 429 37.51 37.02 -38.54
CA LEU A 429 36.93 36.54 -37.27
C LEU A 429 38.00 36.17 -36.23
N LYS A 430 39.15 35.61 -36.64
CA LYS A 430 40.26 35.33 -35.72
C LYS A 430 40.87 36.62 -35.21
N GLU A 431 41.00 37.64 -36.04
CA GLU A 431 41.51 38.95 -35.64
C GLU A 431 40.53 39.62 -34.66
N ALA A 432 39.23 39.62 -34.97
CA ALA A 432 38.18 40.11 -34.07
C ALA A 432 38.08 39.30 -32.76
N LEU A 433 38.27 37.97 -32.82
CA LEU A 433 38.29 37.09 -31.65
C LEU A 433 39.54 37.31 -30.80
N THR A 434 40.67 37.67 -31.42
CA THR A 434 41.90 38.03 -30.71
C THR A 434 41.70 39.34 -29.97
N GLU A 435 41.09 40.34 -30.62
CA GLU A 435 40.74 41.62 -29.99
C GLU A 435 39.72 41.42 -28.84
N GLN A 436 38.74 40.52 -29.00
CA GLN A 436 37.81 40.15 -27.94
C GLN A 436 38.50 39.36 -26.82
N LYS A 437 39.42 38.43 -27.13
CA LYS A 437 40.21 37.71 -26.12
C LYS A 437 41.09 38.65 -25.32
N GLU A 438 41.68 39.66 -25.94
CA GLU A 438 42.47 40.69 -25.24
C GLU A 438 41.57 41.54 -24.31
N ARG A 439 40.37 41.93 -24.77
CA ARG A 439 39.36 42.59 -23.91
C ARG A 439 38.89 41.69 -22.77
N MET A 440 38.71 40.40 -23.03
CA MET A 440 38.30 39.40 -22.04
C MET A 440 39.43 39.09 -21.05
N GLN A 441 40.69 39.12 -21.48
CA GLN A 441 41.86 39.01 -20.61
C GLN A 441 42.06 40.28 -19.77
N ALA A 442 41.77 41.46 -20.31
CA ALA A 442 41.74 42.70 -19.53
C ALA A 442 40.61 42.67 -18.50
N PHE A 443 39.43 42.18 -18.87
CA PHE A 443 38.30 41.96 -17.97
C PHE A 443 38.63 40.88 -16.91
N GLN A 444 39.30 39.80 -17.30
CA GLN A 444 39.73 38.73 -16.39
C GLN A 444 40.78 39.25 -15.42
N LYS A 445 41.76 40.05 -15.84
CA LYS A 445 42.72 40.70 -14.93
C LYS A 445 42.02 41.65 -13.95
N LEU A 446 40.99 42.38 -14.40
CA LEU A 446 40.19 43.23 -13.52
C LEU A 446 39.34 42.39 -12.56
N SER A 447 38.77 41.28 -13.03
CA SER A 447 38.00 40.32 -12.26
C SER A 447 38.87 39.59 -11.24
N ASP A 448 40.10 39.22 -11.61
CA ASP A 448 41.08 38.57 -10.75
C ASP A 448 41.58 39.55 -9.68
N SER A 449 41.80 40.82 -10.04
CA SER A 449 42.14 41.87 -9.06
C SER A 449 40.97 42.17 -8.11
N LEU A 450 39.73 42.15 -8.61
CA LEU A 450 38.53 42.24 -7.77
C LEU A 450 38.34 41.00 -6.91
N GLN A 451 38.62 39.81 -7.44
CA GLN A 451 38.56 38.52 -6.76
C GLN A 451 39.66 38.42 -5.71
N GLU A 452 40.85 38.96 -5.94
CA GLU A 452 41.94 39.00 -4.96
C GLU A 452 41.63 39.99 -3.83
N LYS A 453 40.99 41.13 -4.14
CA LYS A 453 40.42 42.03 -3.12
C LYS A 453 39.25 41.39 -2.38
N LEU A 454 38.41 40.62 -3.07
CA LEU A 454 37.32 39.86 -2.49
C LEU A 454 37.85 38.72 -1.63
N ASP A 455 38.92 38.05 -2.04
CA ASP A 455 39.58 36.93 -1.37
C ASP A 455 40.36 37.39 -0.15
N ALA A 456 40.96 38.59 -0.20
CA ALA A 456 41.56 39.26 0.95
C ALA A 456 40.49 39.67 1.97
N ARG A 457 39.36 40.20 1.50
CA ARG A 457 38.19 40.53 2.34
C ARG A 457 37.50 39.27 2.86
N ASP A 458 37.45 38.21 2.07
CA ASP A 458 36.98 36.88 2.43
C ASP A 458 37.98 36.17 3.32
N SER A 459 39.28 36.49 3.28
CA SER A 459 40.27 35.99 4.24
C SER A 459 40.09 36.67 5.59
N GLU A 460 39.83 37.98 5.61
CA GLU A 460 39.48 38.72 6.83
C GLU A 460 38.12 38.27 7.38
N HIS A 461 37.14 38.04 6.51
CA HIS A 461 35.84 37.47 6.86
C HIS A 461 35.98 35.99 7.22
N ARG A 462 36.87 35.20 6.61
CA ARG A 462 37.16 33.80 6.97
C ARG A 462 37.85 33.71 8.31
N GLN A 463 38.67 34.68 8.70
CA GLN A 463 39.22 34.78 10.06
C GLN A 463 38.12 35.12 11.06
N LYS A 464 37.26 36.11 10.75
CA LYS A 464 36.07 36.43 11.58
C LYS A 464 35.05 35.28 11.60
N ILE A 465 34.89 34.54 10.50
CA ILE A 465 34.07 33.34 10.34
C ILE A 465 34.77 32.14 10.98
N ALA A 466 36.08 32.09 11.12
CA ALA A 466 36.81 31.05 11.86
C ALA A 466 36.67 31.28 13.36
N ASP A 467 36.68 32.53 13.82
CA ASP A 467 36.37 32.89 15.20
C ASP A 467 34.88 32.65 15.49
N VAL A 468 33.98 33.08 14.59
CA VAL A 468 32.55 32.76 14.65
C VAL A 468 32.31 31.27 14.45
N ARG A 469 33.09 30.52 13.65
CA ARG A 469 33.03 29.05 13.51
C ARG A 469 33.56 28.38 14.75
N SER A 470 34.59 28.85 15.42
CA SER A 470 35.00 28.27 16.70
C SER A 470 33.92 28.48 17.77
N SER A 471 33.17 29.58 17.68
CA SER A 471 31.98 29.84 18.49
C SER A 471 30.77 29.05 18.00
N LEU A 472 30.63 28.86 16.69
CA LEU A 472 29.52 28.16 16.04
C LEU A 472 29.69 26.68 16.18
N ASP A 473 30.91 26.13 16.14
CA ASP A 473 31.35 24.74 16.35
C ASP A 473 31.23 24.40 17.82
N ARG A 474 31.48 25.34 18.75
CA ARG A 474 31.05 25.17 20.15
C ARG A 474 29.53 25.20 20.28
N GLN A 475 28.84 26.03 19.51
CA GLN A 475 27.37 25.96 19.39
C GLN A 475 26.92 24.77 18.55
N HIS A 476 27.78 24.13 17.74
CA HIS A 476 27.47 23.06 16.78
C HIS A 476 27.73 21.72 17.43
N GLU A 477 28.72 21.60 18.32
CA GLU A 477 28.82 20.52 19.30
C GLU A 477 27.65 20.58 20.25
N ARG A 478 27.31 21.78 20.76
CA ARG A 478 26.09 21.97 21.57
C ARG A 478 24.82 21.73 20.76
N ALA A 479 24.82 22.05 19.46
CA ALA A 479 23.73 21.79 18.52
C ALA A 479 23.73 20.37 17.98
N GLU A 480 24.83 19.62 18.01
CA GLU A 480 24.95 18.20 17.65
C GLU A 480 24.66 17.34 18.88
N GLU A 481 24.94 17.81 20.10
CA GLU A 481 24.36 17.26 21.33
C GLU A 481 22.86 17.56 21.38
N LEU A 482 22.44 18.80 21.08
CA LEU A 482 21.02 19.12 20.94
C LEU A 482 20.39 18.45 19.73
N LYS A 483 21.11 18.17 18.63
CA LYS A 483 20.60 17.50 17.42
C LYS A 483 20.64 16.00 17.56
N LYS A 484 21.54 15.44 18.37
CA LYS A 484 21.48 14.05 18.83
C LYS A 484 20.34 13.90 19.82
N SER A 485 20.18 14.83 20.76
CA SER A 485 19.00 14.92 21.63
C SER A 485 17.71 15.21 20.84
N LEU A 486 17.76 15.98 19.76
CA LEU A 486 16.65 16.31 18.87
C LEU A 486 16.40 15.17 17.89
N LEU A 487 17.38 14.39 17.45
CA LEU A 487 17.23 13.18 16.62
C LEU A 487 16.73 12.02 17.47
N GLU A 488 17.17 11.92 18.72
CA GLU A 488 16.58 11.04 19.74
C GLU A 488 15.15 11.51 20.06
N SER A 489 14.91 12.81 20.18
CA SER A 489 13.56 13.38 20.39
C SER A 489 12.69 13.36 19.15
N MET A 490 13.25 13.40 17.93
CA MET A 490 12.58 13.39 16.63
C MET A 490 12.34 11.95 16.18
N SER A 491 13.25 11.03 16.46
CA SER A 491 13.00 9.58 16.42
C SER A 491 11.87 9.28 17.40
N ALA A 492 12.01 9.71 18.65
CA ALA A 492 10.95 9.51 19.62
C ALA A 492 9.70 10.37 19.33
N GLN A 493 9.74 11.41 18.49
CA GLN A 493 8.58 12.18 17.99
C GLN A 493 7.95 11.50 16.79
N ASN A 494 8.73 10.86 15.93
CA ASN A 494 8.28 10.07 14.79
C ASN A 494 7.66 8.76 15.29
N ASP A 495 8.26 8.14 16.31
CA ASP A 495 7.70 7.01 17.05
C ASP A 495 6.42 7.45 17.78
N LEU A 496 6.42 8.61 18.45
CA LEU A 496 5.20 9.17 19.03
C LEU A 496 4.20 9.68 17.98
N GLN A 497 4.60 10.05 16.76
CA GLN A 497 3.69 10.44 15.67
C GLN A 497 3.10 9.22 14.99
N ALA A 498 3.85 8.11 14.91
CA ALA A 498 3.36 6.81 14.49
C ALA A 498 2.42 6.22 15.55
N GLU A 499 2.77 6.33 16.84
CA GLU A 499 1.86 6.02 17.95
C GLU A 499 0.66 6.96 17.98
N LEU A 500 0.83 8.26 17.76
CA LEU A 500 -0.27 9.23 17.68
C LEU A 500 -1.16 8.95 16.48
N ALA A 501 -0.62 8.55 15.33
CA ALA A 501 -1.39 8.12 14.16
C ALA A 501 -2.18 6.85 14.47
N SER A 502 -1.53 5.85 15.08
CA SER A 502 -2.17 4.61 15.54
C SER A 502 -3.22 4.85 16.63
N VAL A 503 -2.98 5.79 17.55
CA VAL A 503 -3.92 6.17 18.61
C VAL A 503 -5.04 7.02 18.05
N ASN A 504 -4.79 7.90 17.07
CA ASN A 504 -5.82 8.67 16.38
C ASN A 504 -6.70 7.79 15.50
N GLU A 505 -6.15 6.75 14.88
CA GLU A 505 -6.92 5.75 14.13
C GLU A 505 -7.80 4.93 15.09
N ARG A 506 -7.23 4.48 16.22
CA ARG A 506 -7.99 3.82 17.31
C ARG A 506 -9.05 4.74 17.93
N LEU A 507 -8.76 6.03 18.09
CA LEU A 507 -9.69 7.03 18.61
C LEU A 507 -10.79 7.34 17.58
N THR A 508 -10.49 7.37 16.30
CA THR A 508 -11.46 7.59 15.22
C THR A 508 -12.38 6.37 15.09
N ALA A 509 -11.83 5.16 15.20
CA ALA A 509 -12.60 3.93 15.28
C ALA A 509 -13.51 3.90 16.54
N SER A 510 -12.96 4.26 17.70
CA SER A 510 -13.71 4.38 18.97
C SER A 510 -14.84 5.42 18.89
N LYS A 511 -14.58 6.60 18.30
CA LYS A 511 -15.59 7.65 18.11
C LYS A 511 -16.71 7.21 17.16
N LYS A 512 -16.38 6.44 16.12
CA LYS A 512 -17.36 5.86 15.19
C LYS A 512 -18.21 4.79 15.89
N GLU A 513 -17.60 3.95 16.72
CA GLU A 513 -18.28 2.94 17.54
C GLU A 513 -19.17 3.58 18.62
N TYR A 514 -18.70 4.66 19.26
CA TYR A 514 -19.46 5.49 20.19
C TYR A 514 -20.69 6.11 19.52
N ALA A 515 -20.51 6.76 18.36
CA ALA A 515 -21.60 7.38 17.62
C ALA A 515 -22.66 6.34 17.16
N SER A 516 -22.20 5.18 16.68
CA SER A 516 -23.09 4.07 16.30
C SER A 516 -23.86 3.53 17.51
N THR A 517 -23.18 3.28 18.64
CA THR A 517 -23.79 2.74 19.86
C THR A 517 -24.77 3.75 20.48
N LYS A 518 -24.43 5.04 20.47
CA LYS A 518 -25.31 6.12 20.95
C LYS A 518 -26.57 6.23 20.11
N SER A 519 -26.48 6.13 18.79
CA SER A 519 -27.64 6.14 17.89
C SER A 519 -28.56 4.94 18.16
N ARG A 520 -27.98 3.73 18.35
CA ARG A 520 -28.75 2.53 18.72
C ARG A 520 -29.41 2.67 20.09
N LEU A 521 -28.71 3.26 21.07
CA LEU A 521 -29.27 3.52 22.41
C LEU A 521 -30.50 4.43 22.34
N VAL A 522 -30.44 5.53 21.58
CA VAL A 522 -31.58 6.45 21.39
C VAL A 522 -32.78 5.72 20.78
N ASN A 523 -32.54 4.84 19.80
CA ASN A 523 -33.61 4.06 19.17
C ASN A 523 -34.28 3.08 20.16
N VAL A 524 -33.49 2.38 20.98
CA VAL A 524 -34.02 1.44 21.98
C VAL A 524 -34.73 2.18 23.12
N GLU A 525 -34.23 3.34 23.54
CA GLU A 525 -34.90 4.19 24.54
C GLU A 525 -36.25 4.72 24.02
N ALA A 526 -36.35 5.07 22.74
CA ALA A 526 -37.62 5.44 22.11
C ALA A 526 -38.62 4.26 22.07
N GLN A 527 -38.14 3.03 21.82
CA GLN A 527 -38.98 1.83 21.85
C GLN A 527 -39.52 1.53 23.26
N VAL A 528 -38.71 1.70 24.30
CA VAL A 528 -39.18 1.55 25.70
C VAL A 528 -40.23 2.59 26.04
N SER A 529 -40.09 3.83 25.58
CA SER A 529 -41.10 4.88 25.78
C SER A 529 -42.43 4.57 25.08
N ASP A 530 -42.39 3.96 23.90
CA ASP A 530 -43.58 3.50 23.17
C ASP A 530 -44.26 2.32 23.90
N LEU A 531 -43.47 1.36 24.40
CA LEU A 531 -43.97 0.25 25.22
C LEU A 531 -44.62 0.73 26.52
N ASP A 532 -44.08 1.76 27.17
CA ASP A 532 -44.68 2.36 28.37
C ASP A 532 -46.07 2.93 28.08
N THR A 533 -46.21 3.64 26.97
CA THR A 533 -47.50 4.18 26.52
C THR A 533 -48.51 3.05 26.24
N LYS A 534 -48.07 1.96 25.59
CA LYS A 534 -48.91 0.78 25.33
C LYS A 534 -49.32 0.06 26.62
N LEU A 535 -48.41 -0.06 27.58
CA LEU A 535 -48.64 -0.75 28.84
C LEU A 535 -49.57 0.04 29.77
N GLU A 536 -49.47 1.37 29.79
CA GLU A 536 -50.44 2.24 30.46
C GLU A 536 -51.84 2.10 29.86
N LYS A 537 -51.94 2.09 28.53
CA LYS A 537 -53.20 1.88 27.83
C LYS A 537 -53.82 0.51 28.15
N ALA A 538 -53.04 -0.57 28.07
CA ALA A 538 -53.53 -1.92 28.38
C ALA A 538 -53.99 -2.07 29.84
N ARG A 539 -53.29 -1.42 30.79
CA ARG A 539 -53.72 -1.35 32.20
C ARG A 539 -55.03 -0.59 32.36
N SER A 540 -55.16 0.57 31.72
CA SER A 540 -56.40 1.36 31.71
C SER A 540 -57.58 0.57 31.13
N ASP A 541 -57.36 -0.18 30.05
CA ASP A 541 -58.40 -1.00 29.42
C ASP A 541 -58.83 -2.17 30.33
N ARG A 542 -57.88 -2.81 31.04
CA ARG A 542 -58.16 -3.83 32.06
C ARG A 542 -58.96 -3.25 33.23
N ASP A 543 -58.57 -2.08 33.74
CA ASP A 543 -59.23 -1.46 34.89
C ASP A 543 -60.66 -1.02 34.52
N SER A 544 -60.85 -0.45 33.33
CA SER A 544 -62.19 -0.14 32.80
C SER A 544 -63.06 -1.39 32.61
N LEU A 545 -62.48 -2.51 32.16
CA LEU A 545 -63.19 -3.79 32.07
C LEU A 545 -63.62 -4.29 33.46
N ASN A 546 -62.76 -4.17 34.47
CA ASN A 546 -63.06 -4.56 35.84
C ASN A 546 -64.21 -3.72 36.44
N GLU A 547 -64.19 -2.40 36.25
CA GLU A 547 -65.28 -1.51 36.68
C GLU A 547 -66.63 -1.91 36.03
N ARG A 548 -66.62 -2.25 34.74
CA ARG A 548 -67.83 -2.71 34.04
C ARG A 548 -68.33 -4.05 34.59
N VAL A 549 -67.43 -5.00 34.86
CA VAL A 549 -67.78 -6.30 35.46
C VAL A 549 -68.38 -6.10 36.86
N GLU A 550 -67.83 -5.18 37.65
CA GLU A 550 -68.35 -4.86 38.99
C GLU A 550 -69.72 -4.18 38.95
N ALA A 551 -69.92 -3.22 38.05
CA ALA A 551 -71.22 -2.60 37.81
C ALA A 551 -72.29 -3.64 37.41
N PHE A 552 -71.93 -4.60 36.57
CA PHE A 552 -72.84 -5.66 36.13
C PHE A 552 -73.17 -6.66 37.25
N ARG A 553 -72.20 -6.99 38.13
CA ARG A 553 -72.45 -7.80 39.35
C ARG A 553 -73.42 -7.11 40.30
N ASN A 554 -73.26 -5.80 40.50
CA ASN A 554 -74.16 -5.01 41.36
C ASN A 554 -75.58 -4.96 40.80
N LEU A 555 -75.75 -4.81 39.48
CA LEU A 555 -77.06 -4.87 38.82
C LEU A 555 -77.74 -6.24 38.98
N SER A 556 -76.97 -7.33 38.87
CA SER A 556 -77.47 -8.69 39.08
C SER A 556 -77.94 -8.92 40.53
N ALA A 557 -77.19 -8.40 41.51
CA ALA A 557 -77.55 -8.47 42.93
C ALA A 557 -78.85 -7.70 43.24
N ASP A 558 -79.02 -6.49 42.70
CA ASP A 558 -80.25 -5.68 42.85
C ASP A 558 -81.48 -6.39 42.28
N LEU A 559 -81.35 -7.01 41.09
CA LEU A 559 -82.44 -7.75 40.47
C LEU A 559 -82.79 -9.02 41.24
N GLN A 560 -81.81 -9.70 41.84
CA GLN A 560 -82.06 -10.85 42.69
C GLN A 560 -82.79 -10.46 43.97
N GLN A 561 -82.44 -9.32 44.57
CA GLN A 561 -83.15 -8.76 45.72
C GLN A 561 -84.61 -8.41 45.37
N LYS A 562 -84.85 -7.79 44.21
CA LYS A 562 -86.21 -7.49 43.71
C LYS A 562 -87.03 -8.77 43.45
N LEU A 563 -86.42 -9.83 42.94
CA LEU A 563 -87.09 -11.12 42.72
C LEU A 563 -87.48 -11.79 44.05
N GLU A 564 -86.59 -11.80 45.05
CA GLU A 564 -86.90 -12.37 46.37
C GLU A 564 -87.98 -11.54 47.10
N ALA A 565 -87.95 -10.21 46.97
CA ALA A 565 -89.02 -9.35 47.48
C ALA A 565 -90.38 -9.65 46.82
N ALA A 566 -90.42 -9.87 45.50
CA ALA A 566 -91.64 -10.24 44.78
C ALA A 566 -92.19 -11.61 45.22
N LYS A 567 -91.32 -12.62 45.41
CA LYS A 567 -91.71 -13.94 45.94
C LYS A 567 -92.27 -13.85 47.35
N ALA A 568 -91.63 -13.07 48.22
CA ALA A 568 -92.10 -12.85 49.59
C ALA A 568 -93.50 -12.20 49.62
N GLY A 569 -93.74 -11.23 48.73
CA GLY A 569 -95.06 -10.62 48.53
C GLY A 569 -96.12 -11.64 48.07
N GLN A 570 -95.76 -12.53 47.15
CA GLN A 570 -96.66 -13.61 46.69
C GLN A 570 -96.99 -14.61 47.82
N GLU A 571 -96.01 -15.02 48.62
CA GLU A 571 -96.25 -15.91 49.77
C GLU A 571 -97.13 -15.25 50.84
N SER A 572 -96.94 -13.96 51.11
CA SER A 572 -97.78 -13.21 52.05
C SER A 572 -99.23 -13.16 51.57
N ALA A 573 -99.47 -12.77 50.31
CA ALA A 573 -100.81 -12.71 49.73
C ALA A 573 -101.51 -14.07 49.73
N ARG A 574 -100.76 -15.16 49.48
CA ARG A 574 -101.29 -16.52 49.51
C ARG A 574 -101.65 -16.97 50.92
N ARG A 575 -100.82 -16.65 51.93
CA ARG A 575 -101.14 -16.92 53.35
C ARG A 575 -102.37 -16.13 53.81
N ASP A 576 -102.49 -14.87 53.41
CA ASP A 576 -103.65 -14.03 53.75
C ASP A 576 -104.94 -14.56 53.09
N PHE A 577 -104.85 -15.02 51.84
CA PHE A 577 -105.95 -15.69 51.14
C PHE A 577 -106.37 -16.99 51.84
N ASP A 578 -105.43 -17.88 52.16
CA ASP A 578 -105.70 -19.14 52.85
C ASP A 578 -106.31 -18.90 54.25
N LEU A 579 -105.81 -17.89 54.98
CA LEU A 579 -106.33 -17.51 56.29
C LEU A 579 -107.76 -16.98 56.19
N LEU A 580 -108.06 -16.11 55.23
CA LEU A 580 -109.42 -15.59 55.02
C LEU A 580 -110.39 -16.69 54.59
N LEU A 581 -109.97 -17.58 53.69
CA LEU A 581 -110.77 -18.72 53.26
C LEU A 581 -111.10 -19.65 54.43
N SER A 582 -110.13 -19.88 55.34
CA SER A 582 -110.35 -20.68 56.54
C SER A 582 -111.31 -20.01 57.53
N LYS A 583 -111.21 -18.68 57.71
CA LYS A 583 -112.11 -17.89 58.56
C LYS A 583 -113.54 -17.89 58.00
N GLU A 584 -113.71 -17.75 56.69
CA GLU A 584 -115.02 -17.77 56.05
C GLU A 584 -115.67 -19.14 56.15
N LYS A 585 -114.90 -20.21 55.93
CA LYS A 585 -115.38 -21.60 56.09
C LYS A 585 -115.82 -21.88 57.53
N SER A 586 -115.01 -21.48 58.51
CA SER A 586 -115.34 -21.61 59.93
C SER A 586 -116.56 -20.78 60.32
N ALA A 587 -116.70 -19.56 59.80
CA ALA A 587 -117.87 -18.72 60.05
C ALA A 587 -119.14 -19.37 59.47
N HIS A 588 -119.09 -19.84 58.22
CA HIS A 588 -120.21 -20.55 57.59
C HIS A 588 -120.64 -21.80 58.38
N ASP A 589 -119.67 -22.61 58.84
CA ASP A 589 -119.94 -23.80 59.63
C ASP A 589 -120.56 -23.44 61.00
N GLN A 590 -120.06 -22.40 61.67
CA GLN A 590 -120.64 -21.90 62.93
C GLN A 590 -122.08 -21.39 62.74
N THR A 591 -122.34 -20.62 61.69
CA THR A 591 -123.68 -20.13 61.37
C THR A 591 -124.61 -21.30 61.05
N ARG A 592 -124.15 -22.31 60.30
CA ARG A 592 -124.94 -23.51 60.01
C ARG A 592 -125.31 -24.27 61.29
N VAL A 593 -124.33 -24.53 62.15
CA VAL A 593 -124.56 -25.24 63.43
C VAL A 593 -125.52 -24.45 64.34
N ARG A 594 -125.38 -23.13 64.38
CA ARG A 594 -126.27 -22.27 65.17
C ARG A 594 -127.70 -22.31 64.63
N LEU A 595 -127.89 -22.16 63.32
CA LEU A 595 -129.20 -22.25 62.67
C LEU A 595 -129.85 -23.64 62.86
N GLU A 596 -129.07 -24.72 62.78
CA GLU A 596 -129.55 -26.08 63.06
C GLU A 596 -130.00 -26.24 64.52
N SER A 597 -129.22 -25.71 65.48
CA SER A 597 -129.57 -25.70 66.91
C SER A 597 -130.84 -24.90 67.19
N ASP A 598 -130.94 -23.69 66.64
CA ASP A 598 -132.06 -22.80 66.91
C ASP A 598 -133.36 -23.31 66.25
N LEU A 599 -133.28 -23.93 65.07
CA LEU A 599 -134.40 -24.65 64.46
C LEU A 599 -134.90 -25.80 65.36
N GLU A 600 -133.99 -26.52 66.03
CA GLU A 600 -134.37 -27.63 66.90
C GLU A 600 -134.95 -27.17 68.25
N LYS A 601 -134.45 -26.05 68.79
CA LYS A 601 -135.06 -25.36 69.94
C LYS A 601 -136.48 -24.89 69.63
N GLU A 602 -136.73 -24.35 68.44
CA GLU A 602 -138.08 -23.95 68.03
C GLU A 602 -139.02 -25.14 67.97
N LYS A 603 -138.61 -26.26 67.37
CA LYS A 603 -139.42 -27.48 67.35
C LYS A 603 -139.77 -27.98 68.75
N THR A 604 -138.83 -27.90 69.70
CA THR A 604 -139.06 -28.30 71.10
C THR A 604 -139.94 -27.31 71.88
N ALA A 605 -139.73 -26.01 71.71
CA ALA A 605 -140.57 -24.98 72.33
C ALA A 605 -142.02 -25.09 71.85
N HIS A 606 -142.22 -25.32 70.55
CA HIS A 606 -143.55 -25.53 69.98
C HIS A 606 -144.21 -26.80 70.55
N ALA A 607 -143.44 -27.86 70.80
CA ALA A 607 -143.94 -29.09 71.43
C ALA A 607 -144.31 -28.88 72.93
N LYS A 608 -143.48 -28.17 73.71
CA LYS A 608 -143.73 -27.91 75.15
C LYS A 608 -144.89 -26.95 75.40
N THR A 609 -145.00 -25.89 74.60
CA THR A 609 -146.12 -24.94 74.71
C THR A 609 -147.45 -25.67 74.52
N HIS A 610 -147.48 -26.65 73.61
CA HIS A 610 -148.64 -27.50 73.38
C HIS A 610 -148.96 -28.47 74.55
N GLN A 611 -148.02 -28.66 75.49
CA GLN A 611 -148.13 -29.49 76.69
C GLN A 611 -148.46 -28.67 77.96
N ASP A 612 -147.76 -27.57 78.24
CA ASP A 612 -147.97 -26.74 79.46
C ASP A 612 -149.36 -26.11 79.51
N LEU A 613 -149.90 -25.74 78.34
CA LEU A 613 -151.29 -25.25 78.24
C LEU A 613 -152.32 -26.32 78.62
N LYS A 614 -151.94 -27.61 78.62
CA LYS A 614 -152.78 -28.65 79.23
C LYS A 614 -152.69 -28.67 80.76
N GLN A 615 -151.65 -28.11 81.38
CA GLN A 615 -151.37 -28.26 82.83
C GLN A 615 -151.74 -27.05 83.69
N ILE A 616 -151.49 -25.81 83.28
CA ILE A 616 -151.77 -24.63 84.14
C ILE A 616 -153.26 -24.52 84.53
N LEU A 617 -154.17 -24.97 83.66
CA LEU A 617 -155.59 -25.04 83.94
C LEU A 617 -155.95 -26.00 85.10
N SER A 618 -154.95 -26.64 85.73
CA SER A 618 -155.10 -27.53 86.88
C SER A 618 -154.69 -26.96 88.27
N GLU A 619 -153.92 -25.86 88.41
CA GLU A 619 -153.15 -25.62 89.67
C GLU A 619 -153.42 -24.35 90.53
N GLU A 620 -153.77 -23.17 90.01
CA GLU A 620 -153.94 -21.94 90.86
C GLU A 620 -155.22 -21.89 91.72
N ARG A 621 -155.67 -23.10 92.07
CA ARG A 621 -156.56 -23.52 93.15
C ARG A 621 -156.18 -22.97 94.53
N ASN A 622 -154.95 -22.50 94.79
CA ASN A 622 -154.43 -22.41 96.17
C ASN A 622 -153.55 -21.17 96.48
N ALA A 623 -154.06 -20.28 97.36
CA ALA A 623 -153.35 -19.30 98.22
C ALA A 623 -152.80 -18.01 97.54
N HIS A 624 -153.49 -16.87 97.39
CA HIS A 624 -154.47 -16.13 98.23
C HIS A 624 -153.89 -15.65 99.59
N LYS A 625 -153.91 -14.38 100.00
CA LYS A 625 -154.59 -13.11 99.63
C LYS A 625 -153.76 -11.98 100.24
N GLY A 626 -153.66 -10.78 99.70
CA GLY A 626 -154.36 -10.25 98.56
C GLY A 626 -154.27 -8.73 98.57
N THR A 627 -154.19 -8.18 97.37
CA THR A 627 -154.69 -6.86 96.97
C THR A 627 -154.52 -6.82 95.48
N ARG A 628 -155.54 -7.26 94.72
CA ARG A 628 -155.87 -6.93 93.30
C ARG A 628 -154.74 -6.90 92.25
N ALA A 629 -153.53 -7.28 92.64
CA ALA A 629 -152.28 -7.24 91.90
C ALA A 629 -152.21 -8.38 90.90
N GLU A 630 -153.12 -9.34 91.00
CA GLU A 630 -153.04 -10.59 90.25
C GLU A 630 -153.67 -10.47 88.85
N LEU A 631 -154.79 -9.76 88.65
CA LEU A 631 -155.37 -9.63 87.30
C LEU A 631 -154.66 -8.60 86.39
N THR A 632 -154.08 -7.55 86.95
CA THR A 632 -153.31 -6.57 86.16
C THR A 632 -151.99 -7.18 85.69
N LYS A 633 -151.38 -8.04 86.52
CA LYS A 633 -150.14 -8.76 86.19
C LYS A 633 -150.29 -9.72 85.00
N GLU A 634 -151.46 -10.33 84.83
CA GLU A 634 -151.67 -11.35 83.80
C GLU A 634 -151.83 -10.76 82.39
N LYS A 635 -152.57 -9.66 82.26
CA LYS A 635 -152.66 -8.90 80.99
C LYS A 635 -151.31 -8.26 80.63
N GLU A 636 -150.61 -7.73 81.64
CA GLU A 636 -149.23 -7.24 81.47
C GLU A 636 -148.27 -8.34 81.03
N ALA A 637 -148.42 -9.57 81.53
CA ALA A 637 -147.59 -10.70 81.13
C ALA A 637 -147.78 -11.07 79.65
N HIS A 638 -149.02 -11.16 79.17
CA HIS A 638 -149.29 -11.54 77.77
C HIS A 638 -148.89 -10.43 76.76
N GLU A 639 -149.13 -9.16 77.10
CA GLU A 639 -148.63 -8.02 76.29
C GLU A 639 -147.11 -7.88 76.35
N LYS A 640 -146.47 -8.36 77.42
CA LYS A 640 -145.00 -8.46 77.51
C LYS A 640 -144.47 -9.57 76.59
N THR A 641 -145.04 -10.78 76.61
CA THR A 641 -144.59 -11.88 75.73
C THR A 641 -144.70 -11.53 74.24
N HIS A 642 -145.79 -10.86 73.84
CA HIS A 642 -145.98 -10.44 72.45
C HIS A 642 -145.02 -9.30 72.03
N ARG A 643 -144.64 -8.43 72.98
CA ARG A 643 -143.56 -7.44 72.78
C ARG A 643 -142.20 -8.12 72.67
N ASP A 644 -141.92 -9.09 73.53
CA ASP A 644 -140.65 -9.83 73.55
C ASP A 644 -140.45 -10.64 72.26
N LEU A 645 -141.49 -11.30 71.72
CA LEU A 645 -141.41 -12.00 70.43
C LEU A 645 -141.16 -11.05 69.26
N LYS A 646 -141.84 -9.89 69.22
CA LYS A 646 -141.58 -8.87 68.20
C LYS A 646 -140.15 -8.34 68.29
N TYR A 647 -139.63 -8.18 69.50
CA TYR A 647 -138.26 -7.76 69.74
C TYR A 647 -137.26 -8.82 69.24
N ILE A 648 -137.44 -10.09 69.60
CA ILE A 648 -136.57 -11.20 69.18
C ILE A 648 -136.54 -11.33 67.65
N ILE A 649 -137.69 -11.33 66.97
CA ILE A 649 -137.74 -11.39 65.49
C ILE A 649 -137.04 -10.18 64.86
N SER A 650 -137.18 -9.00 65.45
CA SER A 650 -136.50 -7.80 64.96
C SER A 650 -134.99 -7.88 65.14
N GLU A 651 -134.51 -8.42 66.26
CA GLU A 651 -133.08 -8.64 66.54
C GLU A 651 -132.47 -9.70 65.61
N GLU A 652 -133.16 -10.83 65.41
CA GLU A 652 -132.77 -11.88 64.45
C GLU A 652 -132.65 -11.33 63.02
N ARG A 653 -133.66 -10.57 62.56
CA ARG A 653 -133.64 -9.98 61.22
C ARG A 653 -132.53 -8.93 61.06
N ASN A 654 -132.20 -8.20 62.12
CA ASN A 654 -131.07 -7.26 62.13
C ASN A 654 -129.72 -7.99 62.18
N ALA A 655 -129.62 -9.09 62.92
CA ALA A 655 -128.44 -9.95 62.94
C ALA A 655 -128.13 -10.54 61.56
N LEU A 656 -129.14 -11.09 60.88
CA LEU A 656 -128.98 -11.66 59.53
C LEU A 656 -128.55 -10.61 58.50
N LYS A 657 -129.07 -9.37 58.62
CA LYS A 657 -128.63 -8.24 57.78
C LYS A 657 -127.17 -7.85 58.04
N ARG A 658 -126.73 -7.83 59.30
CA ARG A 658 -125.33 -7.57 59.66
C ARG A 658 -124.42 -8.68 59.11
N GLU A 659 -124.85 -9.92 59.17
CA GLU A 659 -124.10 -11.07 58.69
C GLU A 659 -123.99 -11.09 57.15
N LYS A 660 -125.08 -10.81 56.43
CA LYS A 660 -125.04 -10.65 54.97
C LYS A 660 -124.10 -9.53 54.53
N ALA A 661 -124.16 -8.38 55.22
CA ALA A 661 -123.25 -7.27 54.94
C ALA A 661 -121.77 -7.62 55.24
N ALA A 662 -121.53 -8.44 56.26
CA ALA A 662 -120.19 -8.97 56.55
C ALA A 662 -119.70 -9.90 55.44
N HIS A 663 -120.52 -10.85 54.96
CA HIS A 663 -120.16 -11.72 53.84
C HIS A 663 -119.91 -10.96 52.54
N GLU A 664 -120.75 -9.98 52.20
CA GLU A 664 -120.55 -9.14 51.01
C GLU A 664 -119.28 -8.27 51.11
N LYS A 665 -118.83 -7.94 52.33
CA LYS A 665 -117.53 -7.31 52.56
C LYS A 665 -116.39 -8.31 52.33
N THR A 666 -116.45 -9.49 52.96
CA THR A 666 -115.44 -10.54 52.81
C THR A 666 -115.26 -10.98 51.35
N HIS A 667 -116.36 -11.14 50.60
CA HIS A 667 -116.30 -11.54 49.19
C HIS A 667 -115.72 -10.44 48.29
N ARG A 668 -115.89 -9.15 48.65
CA ARG A 668 -115.19 -8.04 47.98
C ARG A 668 -113.70 -8.05 48.31
N ASP A 669 -113.35 -8.26 49.58
CA ASP A 669 -111.95 -8.33 50.04
C ASP A 669 -111.22 -9.52 49.38
N LEU A 670 -111.84 -10.70 49.29
CA LEU A 670 -111.29 -11.87 48.57
C LEU A 670 -111.08 -11.60 47.07
N LYS A 671 -112.02 -10.89 46.43
CA LYS A 671 -111.89 -10.54 45.00
C LYS A 671 -110.77 -9.53 44.76
N ALA A 672 -110.55 -8.60 45.71
CA ALA A 672 -109.42 -7.68 45.69
C ALA A 672 -108.09 -8.45 45.86
N ILE A 673 -108.00 -9.36 46.83
CA ILE A 673 -106.81 -10.19 47.06
C ILE A 673 -106.50 -11.10 45.85
N LEU A 674 -107.51 -11.74 45.23
CA LEU A 674 -107.32 -12.52 44.00
C LEU A 674 -106.81 -11.67 42.82
N SER A 675 -107.20 -10.40 42.75
CA SER A 675 -106.67 -9.45 41.77
C SER A 675 -105.22 -9.09 42.08
N GLU A 676 -104.90 -8.83 43.35
CA GLU A 676 -103.53 -8.58 43.82
C GLU A 676 -102.62 -9.79 43.59
N GLU A 677 -103.09 -11.01 43.88
CA GLU A 677 -102.35 -12.25 43.64
C GLU A 677 -102.09 -12.46 42.14
N ARG A 678 -103.09 -12.26 41.27
CA ARG A 678 -102.91 -12.34 39.82
C ARG A 678 -101.93 -11.31 39.28
N ASN A 679 -101.94 -10.09 39.82
CA ASN A 679 -101.00 -9.03 39.44
C ASN A 679 -99.59 -9.37 39.94
N ALA A 680 -99.44 -9.81 41.19
CA ALA A 680 -98.17 -10.27 41.76
C ALA A 680 -97.59 -11.47 40.97
N HIS A 681 -98.45 -12.40 40.53
CA HIS A 681 -98.03 -13.55 39.73
C HIS A 681 -97.63 -13.15 38.29
N LYS A 682 -98.29 -12.17 37.68
CA LYS A 682 -97.87 -11.59 36.39
C LYS A 682 -96.53 -10.88 36.53
N GLU A 683 -96.33 -10.10 37.59
CA GLU A 683 -95.10 -9.37 37.83
C GLU A 683 -93.93 -10.32 38.13
N THR A 684 -94.16 -11.34 38.95
CA THR A 684 -93.19 -12.41 39.23
C THR A 684 -92.81 -13.16 37.94
N ARG A 685 -93.77 -13.46 37.05
CA ARG A 685 -93.49 -14.13 35.78
C ARG A 685 -92.63 -13.26 34.85
N LYS A 686 -92.92 -11.95 34.75
CA LYS A 686 -92.07 -11.00 34.01
C LYS A 686 -90.67 -10.94 34.59
N HIS A 687 -90.54 -10.83 35.91
CA HIS A 687 -89.23 -10.80 36.57
C HIS A 687 -88.46 -12.12 36.40
N LEU A 688 -89.13 -13.27 36.38
CA LEU A 688 -88.50 -14.57 36.18
C LEU A 688 -87.97 -14.73 34.74
N GLU A 689 -88.71 -14.26 33.75
CA GLU A 689 -88.32 -14.30 32.33
C GLU A 689 -87.14 -13.37 32.06
N VAL A 690 -87.20 -12.12 32.56
CA VAL A 690 -86.07 -11.17 32.53
C VAL A 690 -84.86 -11.72 33.29
N SER A 691 -85.05 -12.33 34.46
CA SER A 691 -83.96 -12.91 35.26
C SER A 691 -83.30 -14.10 34.57
N ARG A 692 -84.06 -14.96 33.87
CA ARG A 692 -83.49 -16.09 33.11
C ARG A 692 -82.67 -15.62 31.93
N GLN A 693 -83.20 -14.68 31.15
CA GLN A 693 -82.48 -14.11 30.01
C GLN A 693 -81.21 -13.40 30.49
N LEU A 694 -81.32 -12.56 31.52
CA LEU A 694 -80.18 -11.85 32.09
C LEU A 694 -79.14 -12.79 32.70
N ARG A 695 -79.51 -13.92 33.31
CA ARG A 695 -78.54 -14.91 33.82
C ARG A 695 -77.76 -15.61 32.70
N ALA A 696 -78.42 -15.89 31.57
CA ALA A 696 -77.76 -16.45 30.40
C ALA A 696 -76.80 -15.44 29.77
N ASP A 697 -77.25 -14.19 29.61
CA ASP A 697 -76.44 -13.08 29.10
C ASP A 697 -75.29 -12.75 30.06
N GLN A 698 -75.53 -12.79 31.37
CA GLN A 698 -74.51 -12.60 32.43
C GLN A 698 -73.43 -13.66 32.36
N ARG A 699 -73.80 -14.94 32.19
CA ARG A 699 -72.81 -16.00 32.11
C ARG A 699 -71.94 -15.82 30.86
N ARG A 700 -72.56 -15.48 29.73
CA ARG A 700 -71.85 -15.22 28.48
C ARG A 700 -70.93 -14.00 28.59
N GLU A 701 -71.41 -12.87 29.10
CA GLU A 701 -70.60 -11.66 29.27
C GLU A 701 -69.48 -11.86 30.30
N LEU A 702 -69.69 -12.61 31.37
CA LEU A 702 -68.64 -12.93 32.34
C LEU A 702 -67.59 -13.88 31.75
N ASP A 703 -67.99 -14.88 30.96
CA ASP A 703 -67.06 -15.80 30.30
C ASP A 703 -66.25 -15.06 29.21
N GLU A 704 -66.90 -14.18 28.44
CA GLU A 704 -66.24 -13.30 27.45
C GLU A 704 -65.32 -12.28 28.12
N ALA A 705 -65.74 -11.68 29.25
CA ALA A 705 -64.91 -10.76 30.03
C ALA A 705 -63.73 -11.46 30.69
N ALA A 706 -63.90 -12.66 31.23
CA ALA A 706 -62.80 -13.45 31.79
C ALA A 706 -61.78 -13.84 30.72
N THR A 707 -62.23 -14.22 29.53
CA THR A 707 -61.35 -14.50 28.39
C THR A 707 -60.59 -13.25 27.95
N ARG A 708 -61.28 -12.10 27.87
CA ARG A 708 -60.68 -10.82 27.49
C ARG A 708 -59.72 -10.29 28.56
N GLN A 709 -60.04 -10.49 29.83
CA GLN A 709 -59.17 -10.16 30.96
C GLN A 709 -57.90 -11.02 30.93
N ALA A 710 -58.03 -12.33 30.74
CA ALA A 710 -56.87 -13.22 30.61
C ALA A 710 -55.99 -12.84 29.41
N ALA A 711 -56.59 -12.43 28.29
CA ALA A 711 -55.85 -11.93 27.13
C ALA A 711 -55.11 -10.62 27.43
N LEU A 712 -55.75 -9.66 28.11
CA LEU A 712 -55.11 -8.40 28.53
C LEU A 712 -54.01 -8.63 29.57
N GLU A 713 -54.19 -9.57 30.51
CA GLU A 713 -53.16 -9.93 31.49
C GLU A 713 -51.96 -10.60 30.82
N ALA A 714 -52.19 -11.46 29.83
CA ALA A 714 -51.12 -12.05 29.01
C ALA A 714 -50.40 -10.99 28.16
N GLU A 715 -51.14 -10.03 27.59
CA GLU A 715 -50.58 -8.90 26.83
C GLU A 715 -49.74 -7.99 27.73
N ILE A 716 -50.25 -7.62 28.92
CA ILE A 716 -49.49 -6.85 29.92
C ILE A 716 -48.23 -7.59 30.35
N ALA A 717 -48.30 -8.91 30.59
CA ALA A 717 -47.15 -9.72 30.96
C ALA A 717 -46.10 -9.79 29.83
N ALA A 718 -46.55 -9.95 28.57
CA ALA A 718 -45.68 -9.96 27.40
C ALA A 718 -44.99 -8.61 27.19
N LEU A 719 -45.74 -7.51 27.21
CA LEU A 719 -45.20 -6.16 27.10
C LEU A 719 -44.25 -5.81 28.26
N ALA A 720 -44.56 -6.27 29.48
CA ALA A 720 -43.67 -6.07 30.64
C ALA A 720 -42.35 -6.86 30.50
N ALA A 721 -42.41 -8.10 30.00
CA ALA A 721 -41.22 -8.91 29.75
C ALA A 721 -40.36 -8.31 28.62
N GLU A 722 -40.98 -7.84 27.53
CA GLU A 722 -40.30 -7.15 26.43
C GLU A 722 -39.64 -5.85 26.91
N LYS A 723 -40.37 -5.05 27.70
CA LYS A 723 -39.81 -3.86 28.35
C LYS A 723 -38.60 -4.21 29.23
N GLN A 724 -38.68 -5.27 30.03
CA GLN A 724 -37.57 -5.69 30.91
C GLN A 724 -36.34 -6.15 30.11
N ALA A 725 -36.56 -6.85 28.99
CA ALA A 725 -35.49 -7.25 28.10
C ALA A 725 -34.79 -6.04 27.45
N LEU A 726 -35.57 -5.10 26.90
CA LEU A 726 -35.01 -3.86 26.33
C LEU A 726 -34.37 -2.96 27.39
N GLN A 727 -34.88 -2.94 28.62
CA GLN A 727 -34.27 -2.21 29.73
C GLN A 727 -32.91 -2.80 30.12
N THR A 728 -32.77 -4.12 30.03
CA THR A 728 -31.49 -4.82 30.22
C THR A 728 -30.52 -4.45 29.10
N GLU A 729 -30.98 -4.44 27.85
CA GLU A 729 -30.19 -3.98 26.70
C GLU A 729 -29.75 -2.52 26.86
N ILE A 730 -30.64 -1.61 27.27
CA ILE A 730 -30.30 -0.21 27.56
C ILE A 730 -29.19 -0.12 28.62
N ASN A 731 -29.28 -0.91 29.70
CA ASN A 731 -28.28 -0.90 30.75
C ASN A 731 -26.91 -1.39 30.25
N GLU A 732 -26.89 -2.45 29.45
CA GLU A 732 -25.68 -2.96 28.80
C GLU A 732 -25.08 -1.94 27.82
N LYS A 733 -25.91 -1.34 26.96
CA LYS A 733 -25.44 -0.30 26.02
C LYS A 733 -24.95 0.94 26.76
N ARG A 734 -25.60 1.37 27.85
CA ARG A 734 -25.12 2.47 28.71
C ARG A 734 -23.82 2.14 29.43
N ALA A 735 -23.63 0.88 29.83
CA ALA A 735 -22.36 0.42 30.38
C ALA A 735 -21.26 0.45 29.32
N LEU A 736 -21.54 -0.03 28.10
CA LEU A 736 -20.62 0.00 26.97
C LEU A 736 -20.26 1.44 26.57
N VAL A 737 -21.24 2.34 26.49
CA VAL A 737 -21.04 3.77 26.26
C VAL A 737 -20.13 4.38 27.33
N ARG A 738 -20.33 4.04 28.62
CA ARG A 738 -19.46 4.48 29.72
C ARG A 738 -18.05 3.93 29.61
N VAL A 739 -17.89 2.66 29.24
CA VAL A 739 -16.57 2.03 29.03
C VAL A 739 -15.84 2.68 27.86
N ILE A 740 -16.53 2.94 26.74
CA ILE A 740 -15.97 3.63 25.59
C ILE A 740 -15.58 5.07 25.96
N GLN A 741 -16.43 5.80 26.69
CA GLN A 741 -16.12 7.16 27.18
C GLN A 741 -14.95 7.18 28.17
N GLN A 742 -14.86 6.20 29.09
CA GLN A 742 -13.72 6.06 29.99
C GLN A 742 -12.44 5.75 29.22
N ARG A 743 -12.53 4.91 28.18
CA ARG A 743 -11.40 4.59 27.31
C ARG A 743 -10.97 5.83 26.51
N GLU A 744 -11.90 6.60 25.96
CA GLU A 744 -11.62 7.88 25.29
C GLU A 744 -11.00 8.89 26.25
N ALA A 745 -11.54 9.05 27.47
CA ALA A 745 -10.99 9.93 28.48
C ALA A 745 -9.60 9.49 28.96
N LEU A 746 -9.36 8.18 29.13
CA LEU A 746 -8.03 7.64 29.45
C LEU A 746 -7.04 7.84 28.30
N HIS A 747 -7.49 7.72 27.04
CA HIS A 747 -6.68 8.04 25.87
C HIS A 747 -6.38 9.54 25.78
N GLU A 748 -7.34 10.43 26.04
CA GLU A 748 -7.14 11.89 26.09
C GLU A 748 -6.24 12.32 27.26
N ILE A 749 -6.39 11.70 28.43
CA ILE A 749 -5.51 11.92 29.60
C ILE A 749 -4.11 11.37 29.30
N GLY A 750 -3.98 10.21 28.66
CA GLY A 750 -2.72 9.62 28.22
C GLY A 750 -2.00 10.50 27.21
N LEU A 751 -2.70 10.96 26.17
CA LEU A 751 -2.22 11.97 25.23
C LEU A 751 -1.80 13.25 25.97
N GLY A 752 -2.64 13.74 26.89
CA GLY A 752 -2.40 14.96 27.64
C GLY A 752 -1.26 14.87 28.67
N LYS A 753 -0.94 13.66 29.17
CA LYS A 753 0.24 13.39 30.00
C LYS A 753 1.50 13.30 29.14
N HIS A 754 1.47 12.59 28.02
CA HIS A 754 2.60 12.49 27.10
C HIS A 754 2.95 13.83 26.45
N LEU A 755 1.95 14.65 26.10
CA LEU A 755 2.16 16.02 25.60
C LEU A 755 2.65 16.99 26.69
N ARG A 756 2.32 16.77 27.97
CA ARG A 756 2.83 17.58 29.10
C ARG A 756 4.22 17.17 29.59
N GLN A 757 4.63 15.92 29.41
CA GLN A 757 5.99 15.46 29.74
C GLN A 757 7.02 15.89 28.69
N ARG A 758 6.58 16.37 27.51
CA ARG A 758 7.44 16.82 26.41
C ARG A 758 7.43 18.33 26.12
N ARG A 759 6.64 19.09 26.88
CA ARG A 759 6.66 20.55 26.87
C ARG A 759 7.51 21.02 28.04
#